data_AF-A0A955LTB8-F1
#
_entry.id   AF-A0A955LTB8-F1
#
_cell.length_a   1.000
_cell.length_b   1.000
_cell.length_c   1.000
_cell.angle_alpha   90.00
_cell.angle_beta   90.00
_cell.angle_gamma   90.00
#
_symmetry.space_group_name_H-M   'P 1'
#
loop_
_entity.id
_entity.type
_entity.pdbx_description
1 polymer ?
#
loop_
_entity_poly.entity_id
_entity_poly.type
_entity_poly.pdbx_seq_one_letter_code
_entity_poly.pdbx_strand_id
1 'polypeptide(L)'
;MDENFDSSGKGRLAKVVNADGTYSLYQYWGDSGLIQSRSDYDNSGNLIITEIFDTDGVSLLRQIFANGDIKEYDPSGWLTGITFHTGIVYEFYNDSYYNPGEGRLSKVIAVDGTYTVYIGYYKDTDNSFIQKDYDADDALLETRYYDISGNQIPGAIVAFYPSGSLKSLYNPATKIQTLYLDEDFYENSVGRPERLIFEEQTELRMTYPDTQSSNPDTQSLYINDSLYRTDTFNASSQLVSRVYQDGDALTYYSTGNLHTAVVDSTIQAGEKLTYEYSDEDYYGDGVGRLHRIILQDGSYYVFTEYWNDTDTRKTAQYFDASDNLLETFTYDITGAPEEVQGETILTTYGNSVSKVLVGNKYAAWVAAWGFNPSQSYVYLRDLVKGTHKSIDTQYSSQSTYTPLSINDDKGVLTQETYPDGRIYLKYYSKIGPTVLTSGLTGVKNPVLNQQGIVIWTKDNRLYRHESGATGVLAAETGEIYLADLSDEGYIAWFAQSDAGQVLRLYNRDTRQTATVTEGASLNIQSLFIGDSGELYWNTNDASGDKLYYYNGSSIQEITPAATEGQFELLTKTSGGKAVWKSRTTVSPGVFTDELYMTYQTEVVKLTDEFETFSNPDINSSGHVAWIQTGTPASVHARINGTSVKIADLTDSDGSVFITENNIVVWFDQNQVFAYTGGSIRTLETGYVSRLFGVNDDLTVFFEDADLNLVEAKISLTSDYSAPPDACPSDSTCSYYANGRLKRTTQSSGAFTEYRDELFYGINIGRKSIESDGSGTEIRFTQYWGDFDPATQDDSDIVKVKETYVSGELVRKDTYNQDQSISTTETYFTPSGRTATSFDASTGITFDYIDEDFNNTGQGRVTKKTYGDGSYITYTEYFSDSLQPRWIREYTAEGILIREKEYDSEGNQIIHYNSLLTLFETQADPNTGMPQSHQGESSSLV
;
A
#
# COMPACT_ATOMS: atom_id res chain seq x y z
N MET A 1 57.14 2.04 -10.19
CA MET A 1 57.82 3.10 -9.43
C MET A 1 57.79 2.68 -7.98
N ASP A 2 58.90 2.88 -7.27
CA ASP A 2 59.13 2.47 -5.88
C ASP A 2 59.06 3.71 -4.98
N GLU A 3 57.98 3.83 -4.23
CA GLU A 3 57.90 4.66 -3.02
C GLU A 3 57.04 3.90 -2.00
N ASN A 4 57.71 3.15 -1.12
CA ASN A 4 57.10 2.47 0.04
C ASN A 4 56.55 3.50 1.03
N PHE A 5 55.26 3.42 1.37
CA PHE A 5 54.63 4.39 2.28
C PHE A 5 53.66 3.81 3.33
N ASP A 6 53.79 2.53 3.65
CA ASP A 6 53.36 1.97 4.94
C ASP A 6 54.13 0.67 5.22
N SER A 7 53.88 0.05 6.37
CA SER A 7 54.50 -1.23 6.76
C SER A 7 54.07 -2.42 5.87
N SER A 8 53.16 -2.23 4.91
CA SER A 8 52.65 -3.27 4.00
C SER A 8 53.33 -3.28 2.62
N GLY A 9 54.11 -2.24 2.28
CA GLY A 9 54.98 -2.24 1.09
C GLY A 9 54.28 -2.08 -0.26
N LYS A 10 53.06 -1.51 -0.30
CA LYS A 10 52.35 -1.21 -1.55
C LYS A 10 52.59 0.25 -1.97
N GLY A 11 53.21 0.46 -3.13
CA GLY A 11 53.48 1.80 -3.68
C GLY A 11 52.22 2.51 -4.21
N ARG A 12 52.23 3.85 -4.18
CA ARG A 12 51.06 4.72 -4.51
C ARG A 12 50.64 4.77 -5.99
N LEU A 13 51.44 4.20 -6.90
CA LEU A 13 51.13 4.15 -8.33
C LEU A 13 51.42 2.76 -8.89
N ALA A 14 50.35 1.98 -9.10
CA ALA A 14 50.46 0.67 -9.72
C ALA A 14 50.22 0.79 -11.23
N LYS A 15 51.19 0.35 -12.04
CA LYS A 15 51.00 0.14 -13.47
C LYS A 15 50.76 -1.35 -13.71
N VAL A 16 49.56 -1.70 -14.19
CA VAL A 16 49.22 -3.07 -14.57
C VAL A 16 49.25 -3.14 -16.09
N VAL A 17 50.11 -4.00 -16.65
CA VAL A 17 50.25 -4.16 -18.11
C VAL A 17 49.60 -5.49 -18.51
N ASN A 18 48.64 -5.43 -19.42
CA ASN A 18 47.96 -6.60 -19.96
C ASN A 18 48.80 -7.28 -21.04
N ALA A 19 48.47 -8.53 -21.36
CA ALA A 19 49.23 -9.34 -22.33
C ALA A 19 49.19 -8.76 -23.76
N ASP A 20 48.19 -7.95 -24.09
CA ASP A 20 48.03 -7.28 -25.39
C ASP A 20 48.80 -5.94 -25.50
N GLY A 21 49.50 -5.54 -24.43
CA GLY A 21 50.27 -4.31 -24.35
C GLY A 21 49.50 -3.09 -23.85
N THR A 22 48.18 -3.18 -23.65
CA THR A 22 47.41 -2.16 -22.94
C THR A 22 47.83 -2.09 -21.47
N TYR A 23 47.62 -0.96 -20.80
CA TYR A 23 47.96 -0.85 -19.39
C TYR A 23 47.06 0.12 -18.61
N SER A 24 46.91 -0.14 -17.32
CA SER A 24 46.18 0.70 -16.38
C SER A 24 47.14 1.33 -15.38
N LEU A 25 46.94 2.60 -15.05
CA LEU A 25 47.58 3.31 -13.94
C LEU A 25 46.56 3.51 -12.82
N TYR A 26 46.89 3.05 -11.61
CA TYR A 26 46.08 3.24 -10.42
C TYR A 26 46.73 4.26 -9.49
N GLN A 27 45.95 5.20 -8.98
CA GLN A 27 46.30 6.12 -7.89
C GLN A 27 45.40 5.79 -6.70
N TYR A 28 45.95 5.84 -5.49
CA TYR A 28 45.25 5.44 -4.26
C TYR A 28 45.09 6.62 -3.29
N TRP A 29 44.03 6.61 -2.50
CA TRP A 29 43.77 7.57 -1.43
C TRP A 29 44.74 7.34 -0.26
N GLY A 30 45.78 8.16 -0.15
CA GLY A 30 46.65 8.22 1.03
C GLY A 30 47.06 6.84 1.58
N ASP A 31 46.71 6.58 2.84
CA ASP A 31 47.05 5.36 3.58
C ASP A 31 45.89 4.34 3.61
N SER A 32 44.75 4.62 2.97
CA SER A 32 43.57 3.73 3.04
C SER A 32 43.71 2.50 2.13
N GLY A 33 44.61 2.54 1.15
CA GLY A 33 44.76 1.49 0.14
C GLY A 33 43.59 1.43 -0.87
N LEU A 34 42.64 2.36 -0.80
CA LEU A 34 41.49 2.47 -1.70
C LEU A 34 41.88 3.21 -2.98
N ILE A 35 41.31 2.81 -4.12
CA ILE A 35 41.61 3.42 -5.42
C ILE A 35 40.98 4.82 -5.45
N GLN A 36 41.80 5.84 -5.69
CA GLN A 36 41.35 7.21 -5.96
C GLN A 36 41.02 7.41 -7.43
N SER A 37 41.85 6.88 -8.33
CA SER A 37 41.59 6.92 -9.75
C SER A 37 42.26 5.78 -10.49
N ARG A 38 41.67 5.37 -11.61
CA ARG A 38 42.20 4.39 -12.56
C ARG A 38 42.24 5.02 -13.95
N SER A 39 43.39 5.01 -14.61
CA SER A 39 43.54 5.48 -16.00
C SER A 39 44.00 4.35 -16.90
N ASP A 40 43.20 3.99 -17.89
CA ASP A 40 43.49 2.92 -18.86
C ASP A 40 44.08 3.50 -20.14
N TYR A 41 45.09 2.83 -20.69
CA TYR A 41 45.82 3.23 -21.88
C TYR A 41 45.88 2.10 -22.90
N ASP A 42 45.83 2.44 -24.18
CA ASP A 42 46.04 1.49 -25.27
C ASP A 42 47.52 1.07 -25.38
N ASN A 43 47.81 0.12 -26.26
CA ASN A 43 49.18 -0.38 -26.49
C ASN A 43 50.12 0.66 -27.14
N SER A 44 49.59 1.79 -27.63
CA SER A 44 50.33 2.92 -28.17
C SER A 44 50.59 4.00 -27.12
N GLY A 45 50.03 3.84 -25.92
CA GLY A 45 50.16 4.76 -24.81
C GLY A 45 49.17 5.93 -24.84
N ASN A 46 48.14 5.88 -25.68
CA ASN A 46 47.05 6.87 -25.64
C ASN A 46 46.11 6.54 -24.49
N LEU A 47 45.66 7.56 -23.75
CA LEU A 47 44.64 7.41 -22.72
C LEU A 47 43.33 6.97 -23.38
N ILE A 48 42.65 5.97 -22.81
CA ILE A 48 41.33 5.50 -23.22
C ILE A 48 40.28 6.12 -22.30
N ILE A 49 40.45 5.93 -20.98
CA ILE A 49 39.51 6.37 -19.95
C ILE A 49 40.23 6.62 -18.63
N THR A 50 39.80 7.63 -17.88
CA THR A 50 40.14 7.83 -16.46
C THR A 50 38.87 7.75 -15.62
N GLU A 51 38.81 6.81 -14.69
CA GLU A 51 37.77 6.65 -13.68
C GLU A 51 38.27 7.26 -12.37
N ILE A 52 37.44 8.08 -11.71
CA ILE A 52 37.72 8.68 -10.41
C ILE A 52 36.68 8.14 -9.44
N PHE A 53 37.14 7.65 -8.30
CA PHE A 53 36.31 7.09 -7.24
C PHE A 53 36.31 8.06 -6.05
N ASP A 54 35.23 8.06 -5.28
CA ASP A 54 35.19 8.85 -4.05
C ASP A 54 36.08 8.25 -2.94
N THR A 55 36.02 8.81 -1.73
CA THR A 55 36.85 8.39 -0.59
C THR A 55 36.59 6.96 -0.09
N ASP A 56 35.45 6.36 -0.43
CA ASP A 56 35.12 4.96 -0.13
C ASP A 56 35.81 3.97 -1.09
N GLY A 57 36.32 4.44 -2.23
CA GLY A 57 37.06 3.66 -3.23
C GLY A 57 36.23 2.66 -4.04
N VAL A 58 34.91 2.71 -3.93
CA VAL A 58 33.93 1.83 -4.59
C VAL A 58 33.03 2.63 -5.52
N SER A 59 32.61 3.82 -5.10
CA SER A 59 31.65 4.66 -5.80
C SER A 59 32.35 5.46 -6.90
N LEU A 60 32.02 5.15 -8.15
CA LEU A 60 32.50 5.87 -9.33
C LEU A 60 31.89 7.28 -9.32
N LEU A 61 32.73 8.32 -9.30
CA LEU A 61 32.31 9.71 -9.26
C LEU A 61 32.37 10.35 -10.66
N ARG A 62 33.39 9.99 -11.44
CA ARG A 62 33.63 10.60 -12.76
C ARG A 62 34.35 9.66 -13.71
N GLN A 63 33.95 9.64 -14.98
CA GLN A 63 34.69 9.02 -16.09
C GLN A 63 35.11 10.08 -17.10
N ILE A 64 36.38 10.09 -17.49
CA ILE A 64 36.95 11.01 -18.48
C ILE A 64 37.44 10.19 -19.67
N PHE A 65 36.91 10.43 -20.85
CA PHE A 65 37.25 9.70 -22.08
C PHE A 65 38.42 10.36 -22.82
N ALA A 66 39.10 9.57 -23.67
CA ALA A 66 40.22 10.01 -24.50
C ALA A 66 39.94 11.26 -25.36
N ASN A 67 38.69 11.41 -25.81
CA ASN A 67 38.25 12.54 -26.62
C ASN A 67 37.97 13.81 -25.79
N GLY A 68 38.05 13.73 -24.46
CA GLY A 68 37.79 14.83 -23.53
C GLY A 68 36.36 14.87 -22.99
N ASP A 69 35.49 13.92 -23.37
CA ASP A 69 34.15 13.81 -22.78
C ASP A 69 34.25 13.38 -21.31
N ILE A 70 33.32 13.84 -20.49
CA ILE A 70 33.26 13.57 -19.06
C ILE A 70 31.86 13.06 -18.72
N LYS A 71 31.76 11.94 -18.01
CA LYS A 71 30.54 11.49 -17.34
C LYS A 71 30.69 11.66 -15.84
N GLU A 72 29.65 12.11 -15.17
CA GLU A 72 29.59 12.30 -13.72
C GLU A 72 28.49 11.42 -13.14
N TYR A 73 28.75 10.90 -11.95
CA TYR A 73 27.86 9.97 -11.26
C TYR A 73 27.63 10.43 -9.82
N ASP A 74 26.45 10.17 -9.28
CA ASP A 74 26.19 10.32 -7.84
C ASP A 74 26.82 9.16 -7.03
N PRO A 75 26.90 9.26 -5.69
CA PRO A 75 27.43 8.18 -4.84
C PRO A 75 26.64 6.86 -4.94
N SER A 76 25.43 6.88 -5.50
CA SER A 76 24.62 5.67 -5.73
C SER A 76 24.90 5.04 -7.11
N GLY A 77 25.84 5.59 -7.88
CA GLY A 77 26.26 5.10 -9.19
C GLY A 77 25.38 5.56 -10.35
N TRP A 78 24.47 6.52 -10.15
CA TRP A 78 23.61 7.04 -11.21
C TRP A 78 24.30 8.15 -11.98
N LEU A 79 24.21 8.12 -13.31
CA LEU A 79 24.70 9.19 -14.15
C LEU A 79 23.96 10.51 -13.83
N THR A 80 24.69 11.52 -13.38
CA THR A 80 24.16 12.87 -13.07
C THR A 80 24.51 13.89 -14.15
N GLY A 81 25.57 13.65 -14.92
CA GLY A 81 26.01 14.59 -15.95
C GLY A 81 26.85 13.97 -17.06
N ILE A 82 26.76 14.53 -18.26
CA ILE A 82 27.70 14.31 -19.36
C ILE A 82 28.17 15.68 -19.87
N THR A 83 29.46 15.98 -19.77
CA THR A 83 30.08 17.11 -20.45
C THR A 83 30.83 16.61 -21.67
N PHE A 84 30.40 17.00 -22.86
CA PHE A 84 31.11 16.68 -24.08
C PHE A 84 32.32 17.60 -24.26
N HIS A 85 33.36 17.14 -24.95
CA HIS A 85 34.55 17.92 -25.28
C HIS A 85 34.24 19.18 -26.11
N THR A 86 33.04 19.27 -26.68
CA THR A 86 32.52 20.45 -27.38
C THR A 86 32.11 21.56 -26.41
N GLY A 87 31.99 21.28 -25.11
CA GLY A 87 31.52 22.18 -24.06
C GLY A 87 30.02 22.10 -23.79
N ILE A 88 29.29 21.19 -24.44
CA ILE A 88 27.86 20.95 -24.18
C ILE A 88 27.72 20.07 -22.94
N VAL A 89 26.87 20.46 -22.00
CA VAL A 89 26.59 19.72 -20.76
C VAL A 89 25.18 19.16 -20.79
N TYR A 90 25.02 17.89 -20.45
CA TYR A 90 23.73 17.22 -20.25
C TYR A 90 23.65 16.88 -18.77
N GLU A 91 22.62 17.33 -18.07
CA GLU A 91 22.35 16.96 -16.68
C GLU A 91 21.22 15.95 -16.64
N PHE A 92 21.26 15.02 -15.70
CA PHE A 92 20.27 13.97 -15.53
C PHE A 92 19.74 13.99 -14.10
N TYR A 93 18.46 13.69 -13.91
CA TYR A 93 17.88 13.49 -12.59
C TYR A 93 17.66 12.00 -12.32
N ASN A 94 17.77 11.62 -11.05
CA ASN A 94 17.59 10.25 -10.59
C ASN A 94 16.09 9.91 -10.59
N ASP A 95 15.69 9.00 -11.47
CA ASP A 95 14.36 8.41 -11.52
C ASP A 95 14.54 6.91 -11.31
N SER A 96 14.39 6.45 -10.06
CA SER A 96 14.61 5.06 -9.65
C SER A 96 13.68 4.05 -10.32
N TYR A 97 12.70 4.53 -11.10
CA TYR A 97 11.68 3.72 -11.75
C TYR A 97 12.11 3.13 -13.10
N TYR A 98 13.11 3.69 -13.79
CA TYR A 98 13.59 3.19 -15.09
C TYR A 98 15.07 2.80 -15.05
N ASN A 99 15.38 1.63 -15.62
CA ASN A 99 16.71 1.01 -15.79
C ASN A 99 17.81 1.47 -14.80
N PRO A 100 18.22 0.64 -13.82
CA PRO A 100 19.28 1.01 -12.88
C PRO A 100 20.56 1.42 -13.63
N GLY A 101 20.94 2.69 -13.51
CA GLY A 101 22.20 3.25 -14.04
C GLY A 101 22.07 4.37 -15.08
N GLU A 102 20.89 4.64 -15.63
CA GLU A 102 20.68 5.73 -16.60
C GLU A 102 19.65 6.73 -16.05
N GLY A 103 20.12 7.88 -15.54
CA GLY A 103 19.23 8.97 -15.15
C GLY A 103 18.46 9.52 -16.36
N ARG A 104 17.38 10.27 -16.13
CA ARG A 104 16.61 10.93 -17.20
C ARG A 104 17.13 12.33 -17.45
N LEU A 105 17.23 12.73 -18.72
CA LEU A 105 17.74 14.04 -19.11
C LEU A 105 16.93 15.15 -18.44
N SER A 106 17.53 16.01 -17.63
CA SER A 106 16.83 17.13 -16.99
C SER A 106 17.13 18.44 -17.71
N LYS A 107 18.37 18.60 -18.19
CA LYS A 107 18.87 19.86 -18.74
C LYS A 107 19.95 19.63 -19.78
N VAL A 108 19.97 20.47 -20.82
CA VAL A 108 21.06 20.53 -21.80
C VAL A 108 21.55 21.98 -21.87
N ILE A 109 22.84 22.20 -21.63
CA ILE A 109 23.50 23.51 -21.63
C ILE A 109 24.43 23.58 -22.84
N ALA A 110 24.19 24.55 -23.72
CA ALA A 110 25.02 24.83 -24.88
C ALA A 110 26.26 25.64 -24.51
N VAL A 111 27.23 25.68 -25.43
CA VAL A 111 28.55 26.33 -25.23
C VAL A 111 28.45 27.84 -25.01
N ASP A 112 27.39 28.48 -25.52
CA ASP A 112 27.12 29.90 -25.37
C ASP A 112 26.37 30.25 -24.07
N GLY A 113 26.08 29.26 -23.23
CA GLY A 113 25.36 29.41 -21.96
C GLY A 113 23.83 29.27 -22.08
N THR A 114 23.28 29.22 -23.30
CA THR A 114 21.86 28.91 -23.49
C THR A 114 21.55 27.48 -23.04
N TYR A 115 20.35 27.21 -22.55
CA TYR A 115 20.01 25.86 -22.07
C TYR A 115 18.55 25.49 -22.24
N THR A 116 18.29 24.19 -22.40
CA THR A 116 16.95 23.61 -22.47
C THR A 116 16.71 22.76 -21.23
N VAL A 117 15.58 22.98 -20.53
CA VAL A 117 15.11 22.15 -19.41
C VAL A 117 13.98 21.24 -19.90
N TYR A 118 14.06 19.96 -19.55
CA TYR A 118 13.09 18.92 -19.90
C TYR A 118 12.25 18.63 -18.65
N ILE A 119 10.94 18.86 -18.74
CA ILE A 119 10.02 18.75 -17.60
C ILE A 119 8.95 17.73 -17.93
N GLY A 120 8.92 16.68 -17.11
CA GLY A 120 7.90 15.63 -17.15
C GLY A 120 8.04 14.72 -18.36
N TYR A 121 8.03 13.42 -18.11
CA TYR A 121 8.24 12.38 -19.12
C TYR A 121 6.98 11.53 -19.28
N TYR A 122 6.65 11.14 -20.52
CA TYR A 122 5.61 10.14 -20.71
C TYR A 122 6.10 8.79 -20.17
N LYS A 123 5.20 8.09 -19.45
CA LYS A 123 5.47 6.75 -18.94
C LYS A 123 5.91 5.83 -20.08
N ASP A 124 6.94 5.03 -19.82
CA ASP A 124 7.54 4.05 -20.74
C ASP A 124 8.20 4.67 -22.00
N THR A 125 8.51 5.97 -21.98
CA THR A 125 9.24 6.64 -23.06
C THR A 125 10.31 7.60 -22.53
N ASP A 126 11.28 7.93 -23.38
CA ASP A 126 12.28 8.99 -23.15
C ASP A 126 11.81 10.37 -23.65
N ASN A 127 10.51 10.52 -23.97
CA ASN A 127 9.97 11.77 -24.49
C ASN A 127 9.45 12.65 -23.34
N SER A 128 10.04 13.84 -23.19
CA SER A 128 9.53 14.89 -22.31
C SER A 128 8.26 15.52 -22.90
N PHE A 129 7.23 15.81 -22.10
CA PHE A 129 6.05 16.53 -22.61
C PHE A 129 6.19 18.06 -22.60
N ILE A 130 7.19 18.61 -21.89
CA ILE A 130 7.55 20.04 -21.90
C ILE A 130 9.06 20.22 -22.05
N GLN A 131 9.47 21.12 -22.95
CA GLN A 131 10.81 21.68 -23.02
C GLN A 131 10.75 23.19 -22.84
N LYS A 132 11.65 23.74 -22.04
CA LYS A 132 11.80 25.18 -21.84
C LYS A 132 13.21 25.60 -22.24
N ASP A 133 13.31 26.51 -23.20
CA ASP A 133 14.58 27.06 -23.68
C ASP A 133 14.86 28.40 -23.00
N TYR A 134 16.07 28.58 -22.49
CA TYR A 134 16.53 29.77 -21.79
C TYR A 134 17.79 30.32 -22.46
N ASP A 135 17.98 31.64 -22.39
CA ASP A 135 19.27 32.23 -22.72
C ASP A 135 20.29 32.11 -21.58
N ALA A 136 21.49 32.64 -21.80
CA ALA A 136 22.59 32.58 -20.81
C ALA A 136 22.36 33.46 -19.56
N ASP A 137 21.36 34.34 -19.57
CA ASP A 137 20.98 35.21 -18.45
C ASP A 137 19.73 34.68 -17.70
N ASP A 138 19.38 33.40 -17.91
CA ASP A 138 18.20 32.72 -17.36
C ASP A 138 16.84 33.28 -17.85
N ALA A 139 16.82 34.04 -18.95
CA ALA A 139 15.55 34.51 -19.51
C ALA A 139 14.91 33.41 -20.39
N LEU A 140 13.64 33.09 -20.11
CA LEU A 140 12.87 32.12 -20.87
C LEU A 140 12.64 32.61 -22.31
N LEU A 141 13.16 31.87 -23.29
CA LEU A 141 13.03 32.15 -24.72
C LEU A 141 11.78 31.50 -25.31
N GLU A 142 11.58 30.21 -25.05
CA GLU A 142 10.51 29.42 -25.65
C GLU A 142 10.05 28.31 -24.70
N THR A 143 8.78 27.93 -24.77
CA THR A 143 8.26 26.69 -24.17
C THR A 143 7.60 25.86 -25.27
N ARG A 144 8.05 24.62 -25.42
CA ARG A 144 7.60 23.67 -26.42
C ARG A 144 6.94 22.48 -25.75
N TYR A 145 5.83 22.02 -26.31
CA TYR A 145 5.08 20.88 -25.83
C TYR A 145 5.16 19.74 -26.83
N TYR A 146 5.23 18.51 -26.35
CA TYR A 146 5.40 17.32 -27.20
C TYR A 146 4.34 16.27 -26.89
N ASP A 147 3.93 15.52 -27.91
CA ASP A 147 3.09 14.33 -27.74
C ASP A 147 3.93 13.10 -27.31
N ILE A 148 3.26 11.98 -27.01
CA ILE A 148 3.92 10.74 -26.57
C ILE A 148 4.90 10.17 -27.61
N SER A 149 4.73 10.52 -28.89
CA SER A 149 5.61 10.12 -29.97
C SER A 149 6.80 11.08 -30.16
N GLY A 150 6.90 12.13 -29.35
CA GLY A 150 7.97 13.14 -29.42
C GLY A 150 7.76 14.19 -30.50
N ASN A 151 6.55 14.32 -31.06
CA ASN A 151 6.26 15.40 -32.01
C ASN A 151 5.88 16.68 -31.26
N GLN A 152 6.46 17.81 -31.66
CA GLN A 152 6.08 19.11 -31.12
C GLN A 152 4.61 19.41 -31.45
N ILE A 153 3.85 19.94 -30.49
CA ILE A 153 2.45 20.35 -30.61
C ILE A 153 2.41 21.88 -30.74
N PRO A 154 2.31 22.45 -31.96
CA PRO A 154 2.34 23.89 -32.14
C PRO A 154 1.05 24.52 -31.59
N GLY A 155 1.20 25.54 -30.74
CA GLY A 155 0.07 26.30 -30.19
C GLY A 155 -0.71 25.58 -29.09
N ALA A 156 -0.12 24.59 -28.42
CA ALA A 156 -0.77 23.91 -27.30
C ALA A 156 -1.24 24.92 -26.24
N ILE A 157 -2.50 24.79 -25.80
CA ILE A 157 -3.04 25.56 -24.68
C ILE A 157 -3.00 24.65 -23.45
N VAL A 158 -2.39 25.14 -22.39
CA VAL A 158 -2.13 24.36 -21.19
C VAL A 158 -2.79 25.01 -19.98
N ALA A 159 -3.50 24.22 -19.19
CA ALA A 159 -4.00 24.62 -17.89
C ALA A 159 -3.26 23.85 -16.81
N PHE A 160 -2.93 24.53 -15.71
CA PHE A 160 -2.31 23.95 -14.53
C PHE A 160 -3.27 24.05 -13.35
N TYR A 161 -3.13 23.14 -12.39
CA TYR A 161 -3.70 23.29 -11.06
C TYR A 161 -2.99 24.43 -10.30
N PRO A 162 -3.60 25.01 -9.24
CA PRO A 162 -2.94 25.96 -8.35
C PRO A 162 -1.60 25.46 -7.78
N SER A 163 -1.46 24.14 -7.62
CA SER A 163 -0.22 23.46 -7.21
C SER A 163 0.91 23.50 -8.27
N GLY A 164 0.62 23.87 -9.51
CA GLY A 164 1.57 23.85 -10.63
C GLY A 164 1.56 22.56 -11.46
N SER A 165 0.79 21.54 -11.06
CA SER A 165 0.61 20.29 -11.80
C SER A 165 -0.20 20.48 -13.09
N LEU A 166 0.12 19.72 -14.15
CA LEU A 166 -0.57 19.80 -15.44
C LEU A 166 -2.03 19.35 -15.29
N LYS A 167 -2.99 20.23 -15.53
CA LYS A 167 -4.44 19.94 -15.44
C LYS A 167 -5.04 19.53 -16.78
N SER A 168 -4.69 20.25 -17.85
CA SER A 168 -5.19 19.90 -19.18
C SER A 168 -4.24 20.37 -20.28
N LEU A 169 -4.13 19.57 -21.34
CA LEU A 169 -3.39 19.89 -22.56
C LEU A 169 -4.35 19.86 -23.75
N TYR A 170 -4.52 20.99 -24.42
CA TYR A 170 -5.33 21.09 -25.64
C TYR A 170 -4.44 21.26 -26.87
N ASN A 171 -4.59 20.35 -27.83
CA ASN A 171 -3.95 20.43 -29.13
C ASN A 171 -4.92 21.06 -30.15
N PRO A 172 -4.70 22.31 -30.59
CA PRO A 172 -5.61 22.98 -31.52
C PRO A 172 -5.60 22.36 -32.93
N ALA A 173 -4.53 21.67 -33.32
CA ALA A 173 -4.43 21.04 -34.64
C ALA A 173 -5.25 19.74 -34.73
N THR A 174 -5.26 18.94 -33.66
CA THR A 174 -6.04 17.69 -33.60
C THR A 174 -7.40 17.86 -32.91
N LYS A 175 -7.64 19.00 -32.25
CA LYS A 175 -8.78 19.27 -31.38
C LYS A 175 -8.93 18.28 -30.21
N ILE A 176 -7.84 17.63 -29.82
CA ILE A 176 -7.83 16.68 -28.69
C ILE A 176 -7.48 17.45 -27.41
N GLN A 177 -8.30 17.27 -26.38
CA GLN A 177 -8.03 17.73 -25.02
C GLN A 177 -7.74 16.52 -24.14
N THR A 178 -6.54 16.48 -23.55
CA THR A 178 -6.18 15.49 -22.54
C THR A 178 -6.38 16.13 -21.17
N LEU A 179 -7.19 15.51 -20.30
CA LEU A 179 -7.48 15.99 -18.95
C LEU A 179 -6.77 15.08 -17.93
N TYR A 180 -6.12 15.69 -16.95
CA TYR A 180 -5.45 15.00 -15.85
C TYR A 180 -6.25 15.30 -14.58
N LEU A 181 -6.89 14.27 -14.02
CA LEU A 181 -7.99 14.42 -13.05
C LEU A 181 -7.56 14.55 -11.59
N ASP A 182 -6.26 14.57 -11.28
CA ASP A 182 -5.77 14.53 -9.89
C ASP A 182 -4.67 15.57 -9.61
N GLU A 183 -4.72 16.17 -8.42
CA GLU A 183 -3.83 17.21 -7.90
C GLU A 183 -2.63 16.61 -7.13
N ASP A 184 -2.72 15.35 -6.67
CA ASP A 184 -1.75 14.68 -5.78
C ASP A 184 -0.61 13.95 -6.51
N PHE A 185 -0.13 14.50 -7.63
CA PHE A 185 0.83 13.82 -8.51
C PHE A 185 2.29 13.75 -7.99
N TYR A 186 2.51 13.85 -6.68
CA TYR A 186 3.81 13.55 -6.07
C TYR A 186 3.67 12.57 -4.89
N GLU A 187 4.39 11.45 -5.03
CA GLU A 187 4.61 10.34 -4.08
C GLU A 187 3.62 9.14 -4.12
N ASN A 188 4.00 8.14 -4.92
CA ASN A 188 3.86 6.70 -4.67
C ASN A 188 2.47 6.02 -4.61
N SER A 189 1.46 6.48 -5.36
CA SER A 189 0.32 5.60 -5.70
C SER A 189 -0.26 5.85 -7.10
N VAL A 190 -0.62 4.76 -7.78
CA VAL A 190 -0.78 4.69 -9.25
C VAL A 190 -2.23 4.97 -9.68
N GLY A 191 -2.47 6.11 -10.32
CA GLY A 191 -3.68 6.38 -11.14
C GLY A 191 -3.35 6.44 -12.64
N ARG A 192 -4.13 5.74 -13.47
CA ARG A 192 -3.97 5.74 -14.94
C ARG A 192 -4.37 7.11 -15.52
N PRO A 193 -3.68 7.65 -16.55
CA PRO A 193 -4.25 8.72 -17.36
C PRO A 193 -5.46 8.16 -18.12
N GLU A 194 -6.67 8.65 -17.84
CA GLU A 194 -7.82 8.39 -18.71
C GLU A 194 -7.64 9.16 -20.02
N ARG A 195 -7.19 8.42 -21.04
CA ARG A 195 -7.24 8.88 -22.43
C ARG A 195 -8.70 8.88 -22.88
N LEU A 196 -9.41 9.98 -22.70
CA LEU A 196 -10.68 10.22 -23.38
C LEU A 196 -10.41 10.46 -24.87
N ILE A 197 -10.42 9.37 -25.66
CA ILE A 197 -10.53 9.47 -27.11
C ILE A 197 -11.97 9.84 -27.40
N PHE A 198 -12.22 11.12 -27.66
CA PHE A 198 -13.45 11.55 -28.28
C PHE A 198 -13.38 11.18 -29.76
N GLU A 199 -13.92 10.01 -30.11
CA GLU A 199 -14.22 9.72 -31.52
C GLU A 199 -15.17 10.79 -32.06
N GLU A 200 -14.99 11.12 -33.34
CA GLU A 200 -15.64 12.22 -34.06
C GLU A 200 -17.13 12.36 -33.67
N GLN A 201 -17.49 13.45 -32.95
CA GLN A 201 -18.81 14.15 -32.89
C GLN A 201 -19.16 14.80 -31.52
N THR A 202 -18.31 14.79 -30.51
CA THR A 202 -18.59 15.45 -29.20
C THR A 202 -18.09 16.90 -29.16
N GLU A 203 -18.98 17.89 -29.26
CA GLU A 203 -18.69 19.30 -28.91
C GLU A 203 -18.81 19.50 -27.39
N LEU A 204 -17.72 19.90 -26.73
CA LEU A 204 -17.73 20.38 -25.36
C LEU A 204 -17.83 21.91 -25.40
N ARG A 205 -19.02 22.45 -25.08
CA ARG A 205 -19.26 23.90 -25.05
C ARG A 205 -19.30 24.40 -23.61
N MET A 206 -18.21 25.01 -23.18
CA MET A 206 -18.21 25.92 -22.05
C MET A 206 -18.66 27.30 -22.55
N THR A 207 -19.88 27.70 -22.19
CA THR A 207 -20.43 29.00 -22.61
C THR A 207 -20.25 30.01 -21.48
N TYR A 208 -19.30 30.93 -21.61
CA TYR A 208 -19.20 32.13 -20.77
C TYR A 208 -20.02 33.28 -21.37
N PRO A 209 -20.51 34.20 -20.52
CA PRO A 209 -21.87 34.13 -20.00
C PRO A 209 -22.90 33.93 -21.12
N ASP A 210 -23.84 33.03 -20.85
CA ASP A 210 -24.94 32.70 -21.75
C ASP A 210 -25.73 33.95 -22.14
N THR A 211 -25.70 34.33 -23.42
CA THR A 211 -26.54 35.42 -23.95
C THR A 211 -28.05 35.14 -23.81
N GLN A 212 -28.46 33.94 -23.41
CA GLN A 212 -29.83 33.58 -23.10
C GLN A 212 -30.15 33.49 -21.60
N SER A 213 -29.17 33.49 -20.70
CA SER A 213 -29.43 33.59 -19.26
C SER A 213 -29.61 35.06 -18.89
N SER A 214 -30.79 35.40 -18.37
CA SER A 214 -31.07 36.74 -17.83
C SER A 214 -30.34 37.01 -16.49
N ASN A 215 -29.59 36.05 -15.96
CA ASN A 215 -28.86 36.18 -14.70
C ASN A 215 -27.34 36.08 -14.94
N PRO A 216 -26.58 37.20 -14.83
CA PRO A 216 -25.13 37.20 -15.04
C PRO A 216 -24.35 36.33 -14.04
N ASP A 217 -25.00 35.92 -12.95
CA ASP A 217 -24.38 35.17 -11.86
C ASP A 217 -24.44 33.64 -12.06
N THR A 218 -24.86 33.16 -13.23
CA THR A 218 -24.97 31.72 -13.54
C THR A 218 -24.07 31.29 -14.70
N GLN A 219 -23.36 30.18 -14.53
CA GLN A 219 -22.57 29.52 -15.57
C GLN A 219 -23.11 28.10 -15.78
N SER A 220 -23.24 27.67 -17.03
CA SER A 220 -23.76 26.34 -17.39
C SER A 220 -22.75 25.58 -18.23
N LEU A 221 -22.54 24.30 -17.91
CA LEU A 221 -21.69 23.38 -18.66
C LEU A 221 -22.58 22.41 -19.44
N TYR A 222 -22.37 22.35 -20.75
CA TYR A 222 -23.07 21.44 -21.65
C TYR A 222 -22.11 20.37 -22.17
N ILE A 223 -22.57 19.12 -22.16
CA ILE A 223 -21.90 17.97 -22.77
C ILE A 223 -22.89 17.40 -23.79
N ASN A 224 -22.52 17.36 -25.08
CA ASN A 224 -23.40 16.88 -26.16
C ASN A 224 -24.76 17.61 -26.22
N ASP A 225 -24.73 18.94 -26.14
CA ASP A 225 -25.91 19.81 -26.09
C ASP A 225 -26.89 19.53 -24.94
N SER A 226 -26.50 18.66 -23.99
CA SER A 226 -27.24 18.38 -22.76
C SER A 226 -26.63 19.16 -21.61
N LEU A 227 -27.46 19.86 -20.84
CA LEU A 227 -27.02 20.58 -19.64
C LEU A 227 -26.51 19.56 -18.62
N TYR A 228 -25.19 19.57 -18.38
CA TYR A 228 -24.55 18.67 -17.42
C TYR A 228 -24.53 19.27 -16.01
N ARG A 229 -24.19 20.56 -15.88
CA ARG A 229 -24.29 21.28 -14.59
C ARG A 229 -24.52 22.78 -14.73
N THR A 230 -25.07 23.39 -13.69
CA THR A 230 -25.23 24.84 -13.51
C THR A 230 -24.54 25.29 -12.22
N ASP A 231 -23.60 26.22 -12.34
CA ASP A 231 -22.91 26.88 -11.23
C ASP A 231 -23.51 28.28 -11.03
N THR A 232 -23.86 28.65 -9.79
CA THR A 232 -24.36 29.98 -9.42
C THR A 232 -23.37 30.64 -8.47
N PHE A 233 -23.00 31.88 -8.75
CA PHE A 233 -22.07 32.67 -7.98
C PHE A 233 -22.78 33.81 -7.25
N ASN A 234 -22.18 34.36 -6.20
CA ASN A 234 -22.63 35.62 -5.62
C ASN A 234 -21.95 36.81 -6.32
N ALA A 235 -22.32 38.03 -5.94
CA ALA A 235 -21.74 39.27 -6.49
C ALA A 235 -20.23 39.44 -6.25
N SER A 236 -19.64 38.66 -5.35
CA SER A 236 -18.19 38.60 -5.11
C SER A 236 -17.49 37.50 -5.92
N SER A 237 -18.20 36.88 -6.88
CA SER A 237 -17.72 35.75 -7.71
C SER A 237 -17.40 34.48 -6.91
N GLN A 238 -17.98 34.31 -5.72
CA GLN A 238 -17.85 33.06 -4.95
C GLN A 238 -18.97 32.09 -5.33
N LEU A 239 -18.66 30.81 -5.46
CA LEU A 239 -19.65 29.77 -5.78
C LEU A 239 -20.64 29.62 -4.62
N VAL A 240 -21.94 29.66 -4.91
CA VAL A 240 -23.03 29.54 -3.92
C VAL A 240 -23.82 28.27 -4.12
N SER A 241 -24.00 27.81 -5.36
CA SER A 241 -24.64 26.53 -5.64
C SER A 241 -24.16 25.90 -6.94
N ARG A 242 -24.11 24.56 -6.97
CA ARG A 242 -23.85 23.75 -8.15
C ARG A 242 -24.96 22.70 -8.28
N VAL A 243 -25.62 22.64 -9.43
CA VAL A 243 -26.69 21.67 -9.71
C VAL A 243 -26.30 20.83 -10.92
N TYR A 244 -26.32 19.51 -10.79
CA TYR A 244 -26.02 18.54 -11.84
C TYR A 244 -27.29 18.07 -12.55
N GLN A 245 -27.12 17.43 -13.71
CA GLN A 245 -28.21 16.99 -14.59
C GLN A 245 -29.12 15.92 -13.96
N ASP A 246 -28.55 15.05 -13.13
CA ASP A 246 -29.24 14.04 -12.32
C ASP A 246 -30.03 14.65 -11.15
N GLY A 247 -29.97 15.98 -11.00
CA GLY A 247 -30.63 16.73 -9.94
C GLY A 247 -29.87 16.69 -8.62
N ASP A 248 -28.61 16.23 -8.62
CA ASP A 248 -27.74 16.40 -7.46
C ASP A 248 -27.38 17.86 -7.31
N ALA A 249 -27.35 18.34 -6.07
CA ALA A 249 -27.20 19.77 -5.80
C ALA A 249 -26.28 20.01 -4.61
N LEU A 250 -25.29 20.87 -4.80
CA LEU A 250 -24.39 21.35 -3.77
C LEU A 250 -24.70 22.82 -3.50
N THR A 251 -24.70 23.24 -2.24
CA THR A 251 -24.68 24.66 -1.86
C THR A 251 -23.48 24.94 -0.98
N TYR A 252 -23.02 26.19 -0.98
CA TYR A 252 -21.80 26.62 -0.28
C TYR A 252 -22.09 27.82 0.62
N TYR A 253 -21.37 27.91 1.73
CA TYR A 253 -21.32 29.09 2.59
C TYR A 253 -20.61 30.25 1.89
N SER A 254 -20.77 31.47 2.40
CA SER A 254 -20.05 32.66 1.89
C SER A 254 -18.53 32.59 2.09
N THR A 255 -18.06 31.70 2.95
CA THR A 255 -16.65 31.35 3.16
C THR A 255 -16.08 30.49 2.02
N GLY A 256 -16.94 29.84 1.23
CA GLY A 256 -16.56 28.88 0.20
C GLY A 256 -16.73 27.41 0.61
N ASN A 257 -16.98 27.15 1.90
CA ASN A 257 -17.15 25.80 2.42
C ASN A 257 -18.46 25.16 1.94
N LEU A 258 -18.46 23.85 1.71
CA LEU A 258 -19.69 23.11 1.40
C LEU A 258 -20.70 23.28 2.54
N HIS A 259 -21.93 23.66 2.20
CA HIS A 259 -23.04 23.85 3.14
C HIS A 259 -24.03 22.69 3.07
N THR A 260 -24.54 22.36 1.89
CA THR A 260 -25.44 21.21 1.71
C THR A 260 -25.09 20.40 0.49
N ALA A 261 -25.27 19.08 0.54
CA ALA A 261 -25.20 18.20 -0.62
C ALA A 261 -26.47 17.35 -0.71
N VAL A 262 -27.15 17.39 -1.85
CA VAL A 262 -28.28 16.51 -2.17
C VAL A 262 -27.76 15.50 -3.19
N VAL A 263 -27.69 14.23 -2.80
CA VAL A 263 -27.15 13.15 -3.65
C VAL A 263 -28.04 11.92 -3.58
N ASP A 264 -28.04 11.12 -4.66
CA ASP A 264 -28.72 9.83 -4.67
C ASP A 264 -28.09 8.86 -3.63
N SER A 265 -28.96 8.20 -2.87
CA SER A 265 -28.61 7.19 -1.87
C SER A 265 -28.06 5.95 -2.55
N THR A 266 -26.85 5.54 -2.15
CA THR A 266 -26.29 4.23 -2.53
C THR A 266 -26.99 3.06 -1.83
N ILE A 267 -27.74 3.34 -0.76
CA ILE A 267 -28.40 2.33 0.08
C ILE A 267 -29.75 1.91 -0.53
N GLN A 268 -30.47 2.83 -1.19
CA GLN A 268 -31.70 2.53 -1.93
C GLN A 268 -31.76 3.34 -3.22
N ALA A 269 -31.71 2.64 -4.36
CA ALA A 269 -31.77 3.26 -5.68
C ALA A 269 -33.05 4.10 -5.84
N GLY A 270 -32.88 5.41 -6.05
CA GLY A 270 -33.96 6.37 -6.27
C GLY A 270 -34.38 7.21 -5.05
N GLU A 271 -33.77 7.02 -3.88
CA GLU A 271 -33.93 7.91 -2.72
C GLU A 271 -32.83 8.98 -2.72
N LYS A 272 -33.16 10.27 -2.55
CA LYS A 272 -32.15 11.34 -2.37
C LYS A 272 -31.96 11.63 -0.89
N LEU A 273 -30.70 11.72 -0.46
CA LEU A 273 -30.32 12.15 0.89
C LEU A 273 -29.83 13.59 0.84
N THR A 274 -30.17 14.38 1.86
CA THR A 274 -29.61 15.73 2.04
C THR A 274 -28.61 15.71 3.19
N TYR A 275 -27.36 16.01 2.89
CA TYR A 275 -26.28 16.20 3.84
C TYR A 275 -26.14 17.69 4.11
N GLU A 276 -26.03 18.08 5.37
CA GLU A 276 -25.71 19.45 5.78
C GLU A 276 -24.41 19.45 6.56
N TYR A 277 -23.57 20.42 6.25
CA TYR A 277 -22.23 20.58 6.80
C TYR A 277 -22.17 21.90 7.57
N SER A 278 -21.36 21.95 8.62
CA SER A 278 -21.03 23.17 9.35
C SER A 278 -20.10 24.07 8.53
N ASP A 279 -19.94 25.35 8.89
CA ASP A 279 -19.03 26.28 8.21
C ASP A 279 -17.59 26.22 8.77
N GLU A 280 -17.22 25.10 9.41
CA GLU A 280 -15.91 24.91 10.04
C GLU A 280 -15.02 24.07 9.12
N ASP A 281 -14.05 24.70 8.46
CA ASP A 281 -13.04 24.03 7.64
C ASP A 281 -11.87 23.55 8.52
N TYR A 282 -12.05 22.41 9.18
CA TYR A 282 -11.10 21.91 10.18
C TYR A 282 -9.74 21.51 9.56
N TYR A 283 -9.73 21.04 8.30
CA TYR A 283 -8.55 20.53 7.61
C TYR A 283 -8.04 21.39 6.45
N GLY A 284 -8.75 22.45 6.07
CA GLY A 284 -8.39 23.25 4.90
C GLY A 284 -8.78 22.60 3.57
N ASP A 285 -9.67 21.61 3.59
CA ASP A 285 -10.13 20.88 2.40
C ASP A 285 -11.39 21.52 1.76
N GLY A 286 -11.93 22.57 2.39
CA GLY A 286 -13.12 23.30 1.93
C GLY A 286 -14.43 22.55 2.15
N VAL A 287 -14.44 21.47 2.93
CA VAL A 287 -15.64 20.73 3.33
C VAL A 287 -15.78 20.83 4.84
N GLY A 288 -16.80 21.53 5.31
CA GLY A 288 -17.02 21.60 6.75
C GLY A 288 -17.50 20.28 7.35
N ARG A 289 -17.52 20.15 8.67
CA ARG A 289 -17.94 18.89 9.33
C ARG A 289 -19.41 18.56 9.08
N LEU A 290 -19.72 17.29 8.81
CA LEU A 290 -21.08 16.80 8.51
C LEU A 290 -22.03 16.96 9.69
N HIS A 291 -22.82 18.02 9.72
CA HIS A 291 -23.72 18.35 10.83
C HIS A 291 -25.00 17.51 10.86
N ARG A 292 -25.64 17.27 9.70
CA ARG A 292 -26.95 16.61 9.61
C ARG A 292 -27.10 15.75 8.35
N ILE A 293 -27.80 14.62 8.45
CA ILE A 293 -28.29 13.84 7.28
C ILE A 293 -29.81 13.78 7.36
N ILE A 294 -30.51 14.27 6.34
CA ILE A 294 -31.98 14.25 6.24
C ILE A 294 -32.38 13.16 5.25
N LEU A 295 -33.23 12.25 5.71
CA LEU A 295 -33.82 11.18 4.91
C LEU A 295 -35.07 11.69 4.16
N GLN A 296 -35.50 10.97 3.13
CA GLN A 296 -36.63 11.38 2.29
C GLN A 296 -37.97 11.45 3.04
N ASP A 297 -38.13 10.68 4.12
CA ASP A 297 -39.32 10.71 4.98
C ASP A 297 -39.35 11.90 5.96
N GLY A 298 -38.30 12.73 5.96
CA GLY A 298 -38.12 13.91 6.81
C GLY A 298 -37.45 13.61 8.15
N SER A 299 -37.19 12.34 8.49
CA SER A 299 -36.35 11.98 9.64
C SER A 299 -34.89 12.36 9.38
N TYR A 300 -34.10 12.55 10.44
CA TYR A 300 -32.72 13.02 10.27
C TYR A 300 -31.78 12.59 11.40
N TYR A 301 -30.49 12.47 11.06
CA TYR A 301 -29.39 12.29 12.01
C TYR A 301 -28.70 13.63 12.26
N VAL A 302 -28.45 14.01 13.51
CA VAL A 302 -27.61 15.15 13.90
C VAL A 302 -26.34 14.64 14.54
N PHE A 303 -25.19 15.11 14.08
CA PHE A 303 -23.90 14.77 14.67
C PHE A 303 -23.53 15.85 15.69
N THR A 304 -23.44 15.46 16.97
CA THR A 304 -23.31 16.39 18.09
C THR A 304 -21.90 16.49 18.64
N GLU A 305 -21.06 15.46 18.42
CA GLU A 305 -19.65 15.46 18.82
C GLU A 305 -18.80 14.72 17.78
N TYR A 306 -17.54 15.13 17.68
CA TYR A 306 -16.47 14.47 16.93
C TYR A 306 -15.32 14.16 17.87
N TRP A 307 -14.48 13.20 17.50
CA TRP A 307 -13.23 12.98 18.21
C TRP A 307 -12.27 14.14 17.96
N ASN A 308 -11.49 14.53 18.98
CA ASN A 308 -10.53 15.62 18.84
C ASN A 308 -9.52 15.29 17.74
N ASP A 309 -9.18 16.29 16.92
CA ASP A 309 -8.21 16.16 15.84
C ASP A 309 -8.57 15.14 14.75
N THR A 310 -9.85 14.73 14.67
CA THR A 310 -10.41 13.91 13.58
C THR A 310 -11.73 14.49 13.07
N ASP A 311 -12.17 14.03 11.88
CA ASP A 311 -13.56 14.17 11.41
C ASP A 311 -14.40 12.91 11.70
N THR A 312 -13.88 12.02 12.54
CA THR A 312 -14.62 10.86 12.99
C THR A 312 -15.70 11.32 13.97
N ARG A 313 -16.96 11.14 13.56
CA ARG A 313 -18.14 11.34 14.41
C ARG A 313 -17.98 10.53 15.70
N LYS A 314 -18.29 11.15 16.84
CA LYS A 314 -18.28 10.53 18.17
C LYS A 314 -19.69 10.26 18.67
N THR A 315 -20.63 11.16 18.41
CA THR A 315 -22.04 10.95 18.76
C THR A 315 -22.98 11.41 17.63
N ALA A 316 -24.03 10.64 17.38
CA ALA A 316 -25.12 11.01 16.49
C ALA A 316 -26.48 10.80 17.17
N GLN A 317 -27.43 11.68 16.90
CA GLN A 317 -28.80 11.62 17.40
C GLN A 317 -29.76 11.49 16.23
N TYR A 318 -30.65 10.49 16.26
CA TYR A 318 -31.64 10.26 15.20
C TYR A 318 -33.01 10.75 15.63
N PHE A 319 -33.62 11.60 14.82
CA PHE A 319 -34.90 12.25 15.03
C PHE A 319 -35.91 11.83 13.96
N ASP A 320 -37.19 11.74 14.32
CA ASP A 320 -38.26 11.63 13.34
C ASP A 320 -38.56 12.97 12.66
N ALA A 321 -39.42 12.96 11.63
CA ALA A 321 -39.83 14.17 10.90
C ALA A 321 -40.64 15.20 11.74
N SER A 322 -40.93 14.90 13.00
CA SER A 322 -41.60 15.79 13.97
C SER A 322 -40.65 16.26 15.07
N ASP A 323 -39.34 16.14 14.85
CA ASP A 323 -38.25 16.51 15.76
C ASP A 323 -38.25 15.73 17.09
N ASN A 324 -38.83 14.52 17.14
CA ASN A 324 -38.72 13.67 18.33
C ASN A 324 -37.44 12.85 18.24
N LEU A 325 -36.59 12.93 19.28
CA LEU A 325 -35.40 12.08 19.41
C LEU A 325 -35.83 10.61 19.55
N LEU A 326 -35.45 9.79 18.58
CA LEU A 326 -35.71 8.36 18.54
C LEU A 326 -34.56 7.57 19.16
N GLU A 327 -33.31 7.93 18.84
CA GLU A 327 -32.13 7.16 19.22
C GLU A 327 -30.87 8.03 19.32
N THR A 328 -29.89 7.58 20.10
CA THR A 328 -28.55 8.19 20.17
C THR A 328 -27.50 7.10 19.98
N PHE A 329 -26.56 7.35 19.08
CA PHE A 329 -25.45 6.48 18.74
C PHE A 329 -24.15 7.10 19.27
N THR A 330 -23.30 6.29 19.88
CA THR A 330 -21.91 6.64 20.19
C THR A 330 -21.01 5.82 19.27
N TYR A 331 -19.95 6.43 18.76
CA TYR A 331 -18.97 5.79 17.89
C TYR A 331 -17.58 5.89 18.52
N ASP A 332 -16.76 4.85 18.33
CA ASP A 332 -15.35 4.90 18.67
C ASP A 332 -14.54 5.75 17.67
N ILE A 333 -13.22 5.88 17.89
CA ILE A 333 -12.33 6.69 17.05
C ILE A 333 -12.17 6.14 15.62
N THR A 334 -12.57 4.89 15.37
CA THR A 334 -12.59 4.28 14.02
C THR A 334 -13.89 4.57 13.27
N GLY A 335 -14.89 5.15 13.95
CA GLY A 335 -16.21 5.44 13.41
C GLY A 335 -17.18 4.26 13.49
N ALA A 336 -16.80 3.19 14.21
CA ALA A 336 -17.67 2.06 14.49
C ALA A 336 -18.57 2.37 15.69
N PRO A 337 -19.86 1.99 15.68
CA PRO A 337 -20.76 2.22 16.81
C PRO A 337 -20.28 1.43 18.04
N GLU A 338 -20.11 2.10 19.17
CA GLU A 338 -19.65 1.52 20.43
C GLU A 338 -20.74 0.57 20.96
N GLU A 339 -20.40 -0.70 21.15
CA GLU A 339 -21.36 -1.72 21.59
C GLU A 339 -21.79 -1.42 23.03
N VAL A 340 -23.04 -0.95 23.21
CA VAL A 340 -23.61 -0.71 24.54
C VAL A 340 -23.75 -2.05 25.26
N GLN A 341 -22.78 -2.40 26.10
CA GLN A 341 -22.91 -3.49 27.08
C GLN A 341 -23.91 -3.08 28.18
N GLY A 342 -25.20 -3.16 27.87
CA GLY A 342 -26.26 -2.97 28.85
C GLY A 342 -26.57 -4.24 29.61
N GLU A 343 -26.22 -4.29 30.91
CA GLU A 343 -26.76 -5.28 31.84
C GLU A 343 -28.30 -5.22 31.84
N THR A 344 -28.93 -6.37 31.58
CA THR A 344 -30.39 -6.51 31.57
C THR A 344 -30.94 -6.47 33.00
N ILE A 345 -31.44 -5.33 33.46
CA ILE A 345 -32.24 -5.23 34.70
C ILE A 345 -33.72 -5.39 34.35
N LEU A 346 -34.28 -6.57 34.66
CA LEU A 346 -35.71 -6.86 34.54
C LEU A 346 -36.46 -6.32 35.76
N THR A 347 -37.30 -5.29 35.57
CA THR A 347 -38.31 -4.88 36.56
C THR A 347 -39.71 -5.00 35.95
N THR A 348 -40.52 -5.93 36.45
CA THR A 348 -41.91 -6.12 36.00
C THR A 348 -42.88 -5.22 36.76
N TYR A 349 -43.69 -4.44 36.04
CA TYR A 349 -44.93 -3.85 36.52
C TYR A 349 -46.00 -3.79 35.42
N GLY A 350 -47.10 -4.52 35.60
CA GLY A 350 -48.42 -4.20 35.02
C GLY A 350 -48.67 -4.51 33.53
N ASN A 351 -49.95 -4.81 33.22
CA ASN A 351 -50.48 -5.21 31.91
C ASN A 351 -50.39 -4.11 30.83
N SER A 352 -49.20 -3.78 30.37
CA SER A 352 -48.98 -2.99 29.16
C SER A 352 -47.80 -3.57 28.40
N VAL A 353 -47.97 -3.74 27.09
CA VAL A 353 -46.93 -4.28 26.21
C VAL A 353 -45.82 -3.27 26.10
N SER A 354 -44.66 -3.58 26.69
CA SER A 354 -43.41 -2.86 26.44
C SER A 354 -42.52 -3.71 25.54
N LYS A 355 -42.02 -3.10 24.45
CA LYS A 355 -40.94 -3.63 23.61
C LYS A 355 -39.70 -3.87 24.48
N VAL A 356 -39.13 -5.07 24.41
CA VAL A 356 -37.77 -5.34 24.89
C VAL A 356 -36.91 -5.51 23.64
N LEU A 357 -36.00 -4.56 23.42
CA LEU A 357 -34.92 -4.72 22.44
C LEU A 357 -33.85 -5.61 23.07
N VAL A 358 -33.50 -6.69 22.40
CA VAL A 358 -32.23 -7.40 22.57
C VAL A 358 -31.47 -7.17 21.26
N GLY A 359 -30.15 -6.91 21.38
CA GLY A 359 -29.27 -6.39 20.34
C GLY A 359 -29.42 -6.98 18.93
N ASN A 360 -29.00 -6.17 17.97
CA ASN A 360 -29.15 -6.29 16.52
C ASN A 360 -28.96 -7.70 15.93
N LYS A 361 -30.03 -8.50 15.86
CA LYS A 361 -30.42 -9.35 14.70
C LYS A 361 -31.95 -9.45 14.66
N TYR A 362 -32.50 -9.28 13.45
CA TYR A 362 -33.93 -9.19 13.10
C TYR A 362 -34.96 -9.77 14.08
N ALA A 363 -36.01 -8.95 14.31
CA ALA A 363 -37.24 -9.33 14.96
C ALA A 363 -37.89 -10.56 14.29
N ALA A 364 -37.92 -11.69 15.00
CA ALA A 364 -38.79 -12.79 14.64
C ALA A 364 -40.25 -12.41 14.92
N TRP A 365 -41.05 -12.25 13.88
CA TRP A 365 -42.51 -12.26 14.01
C TRP A 365 -42.96 -13.67 14.38
N VAL A 366 -43.25 -13.90 15.66
CA VAL A 366 -43.98 -15.10 16.08
C VAL A 366 -45.45 -14.87 15.78
N ALA A 367 -45.89 -15.26 14.58
CA ALA A 367 -47.31 -15.45 14.31
C ALA A 367 -47.76 -16.71 15.06
N ALA A 368 -48.39 -16.54 16.22
CA ALA A 368 -49.08 -17.62 16.92
C ALA A 368 -50.35 -17.98 16.13
N TRP A 369 -50.27 -19.03 15.30
CA TRP A 369 -51.46 -19.75 14.86
C TRP A 369 -51.79 -20.81 15.90
N GLY A 370 -52.99 -20.70 16.45
CA GLY A 370 -53.42 -21.49 17.59
C GLY A 370 -53.56 -22.98 17.28
N PHE A 371 -53.00 -23.80 18.16
CA PHE A 371 -53.51 -25.14 18.45
C PHE A 371 -53.25 -25.51 19.92
N ASN A 372 -54.37 -25.74 20.62
CA ASN A 372 -54.63 -26.52 21.84
C ASN A 372 -53.82 -26.29 23.15
N PRO A 373 -54.47 -25.87 24.26
CA PRO A 373 -53.84 -25.64 25.55
C PRO A 373 -53.87 -26.90 26.42
N SER A 374 -52.85 -27.74 26.31
CA SER A 374 -52.52 -28.64 27.41
C SER A 374 -51.11 -29.16 27.25
N GLN A 375 -50.25 -28.79 28.20
CA GLN A 375 -48.88 -29.26 28.44
C GLN A 375 -47.77 -28.38 27.81
N SER A 376 -47.35 -27.36 28.56
CA SER A 376 -46.01 -26.78 28.44
C SER A 376 -45.22 -27.19 29.68
N TYR A 377 -44.18 -28.00 29.50
CA TYR A 377 -43.12 -28.17 30.48
C TYR A 377 -41.99 -27.20 30.12
N VAL A 378 -41.77 -26.21 30.98
CA VAL A 378 -40.54 -25.41 31.00
C VAL A 378 -39.55 -26.15 31.89
N TYR A 379 -38.48 -26.69 31.32
CA TYR A 379 -37.32 -27.12 32.09
C TYR A 379 -36.31 -25.98 32.12
N LEU A 380 -36.30 -25.25 33.24
CA LEU A 380 -35.15 -24.49 33.69
C LEU A 380 -34.37 -25.38 34.66
N ARG A 381 -33.08 -25.60 34.41
CA ARG A 381 -32.16 -25.97 35.49
C ARG A 381 -30.81 -25.32 35.29
N ASP A 382 -30.56 -24.38 36.18
CA ASP A 382 -29.27 -23.78 36.48
C ASP A 382 -28.74 -24.38 37.80
N LEU A 383 -27.45 -24.16 38.09
CA LEU A 383 -26.58 -24.67 39.18
C LEU A 383 -25.81 -25.98 38.85
N VAL A 384 -24.48 -26.07 38.99
CA VAL A 384 -23.64 -25.68 40.15
C VAL A 384 -22.19 -25.32 39.75
N LYS A 385 -21.60 -24.34 40.46
CA LYS A 385 -20.17 -23.96 40.52
C LYS A 385 -19.23 -25.06 41.04
N GLY A 386 -18.09 -25.23 40.36
CA GLY A 386 -16.75 -25.36 40.96
C GLY A 386 -16.23 -26.74 41.37
N THR A 387 -15.27 -27.30 40.63
CA THR A 387 -13.88 -27.67 41.06
C THR A 387 -13.17 -28.49 39.98
N HIS A 388 -11.85 -28.27 39.84
CA HIS A 388 -10.93 -28.97 38.95
C HIS A 388 -11.07 -30.50 38.98
N LYS A 389 -11.32 -31.12 37.82
CA LYS A 389 -10.66 -32.37 37.39
C LYS A 389 -10.94 -32.67 35.92
N SER A 390 -9.87 -32.92 35.18
CA SER A 390 -9.84 -33.48 33.83
C SER A 390 -10.63 -34.78 33.73
N ILE A 391 -11.65 -34.83 32.88
CA ILE A 391 -12.14 -36.07 32.26
C ILE A 391 -12.49 -35.77 30.80
N ASP A 392 -11.70 -36.41 29.95
CA ASP A 392 -11.91 -36.72 28.55
C ASP A 392 -13.23 -37.49 28.35
N THR A 393 -14.15 -37.00 27.52
CA THR A 393 -15.08 -37.86 26.76
C THR A 393 -15.77 -37.13 25.62
N GLN A 394 -15.45 -37.60 24.42
CA GLN A 394 -16.17 -37.46 23.16
C GLN A 394 -17.70 -37.63 23.31
N TYR A 395 -18.45 -36.67 22.78
CA TYR A 395 -19.75 -36.88 22.12
C TYR A 395 -20.02 -35.64 21.25
N SER A 396 -19.50 -35.63 20.01
CA SER A 396 -20.02 -34.76 18.96
C SER A 396 -21.06 -35.57 18.18
N SER A 397 -22.32 -35.13 18.21
CA SER A 397 -23.28 -35.50 17.18
C SER A 397 -22.90 -34.71 15.92
N GLN A 398 -21.89 -35.21 15.20
CA GLN A 398 -21.43 -34.67 13.93
C GLN A 398 -22.55 -34.77 12.89
N SER A 399 -23.09 -33.62 12.50
CA SER A 399 -23.67 -33.44 11.18
C SER A 399 -22.59 -33.73 10.13
N THR A 400 -22.82 -34.71 9.26
CA THR A 400 -21.97 -34.96 8.10
C THR A 400 -22.12 -33.80 7.13
N TYR A 401 -21.18 -32.87 7.17
CA TYR A 401 -21.01 -31.87 6.13
C TYR A 401 -20.35 -32.56 4.93
N THR A 402 -21.02 -32.57 3.79
CA THR A 402 -20.36 -32.83 2.49
C THR A 402 -20.34 -31.47 1.80
N PRO A 403 -19.29 -30.65 1.99
CA PRO A 403 -19.22 -29.36 1.33
C PRO A 403 -19.07 -29.60 -0.18
N LEU A 404 -20.06 -29.15 -0.95
CA LEU A 404 -19.88 -28.84 -2.36
C LEU A 404 -19.40 -27.38 -2.38
N SER A 405 -18.09 -27.16 -2.25
CA SER A 405 -17.49 -25.81 -2.32
C SER A 405 -17.13 -25.51 -3.77
N ILE A 406 -17.85 -24.57 -4.39
CA ILE A 406 -17.40 -23.93 -5.63
C ILE A 406 -16.72 -22.63 -5.19
N ASN A 407 -15.42 -22.52 -5.46
CA ASN A 407 -14.58 -21.39 -5.09
C ASN A 407 -14.30 -20.58 -6.36
N ASP A 408 -14.62 -19.29 -6.35
CA ASP A 408 -14.17 -18.33 -7.35
C ASP A 408 -13.56 -17.09 -6.67
N ASP A 409 -12.90 -16.22 -7.43
CA ASP A 409 -12.22 -15.02 -6.90
C ASP A 409 -13.15 -14.03 -6.17
N LYS A 410 -14.48 -14.26 -6.19
CA LYS A 410 -15.52 -13.37 -5.65
C LYS A 410 -16.31 -13.97 -4.48
N GLY A 411 -16.29 -15.29 -4.28
CA GLY A 411 -16.93 -15.92 -3.13
C GLY A 411 -17.02 -17.45 -3.14
N VAL A 412 -17.58 -18.00 -2.06
CA VAL A 412 -17.80 -19.45 -1.87
C VAL A 412 -19.29 -19.77 -1.86
N LEU A 413 -19.75 -20.66 -2.75
CA LEU A 413 -21.09 -21.26 -2.63
C LEU A 413 -21.03 -22.46 -1.70
N THR A 414 -21.83 -22.49 -0.64
CA THR A 414 -22.02 -23.67 0.20
C THR A 414 -23.45 -24.19 0.14
N GLN A 415 -23.55 -25.51 0.15
CA GLN A 415 -24.80 -26.22 0.32
C GLN A 415 -24.95 -26.67 1.77
N GLU A 416 -25.87 -26.07 2.52
CA GLU A 416 -26.22 -26.52 3.86
C GLU A 416 -27.45 -27.42 3.81
N THR A 417 -27.27 -28.70 4.13
CA THR A 417 -28.38 -29.65 4.25
C THR A 417 -28.77 -29.77 5.72
N TYR A 418 -30.00 -29.38 6.06
CA TYR A 418 -30.52 -29.48 7.41
C TYR A 418 -31.05 -30.89 7.68
N PRO A 419 -31.14 -31.32 8.96
CA PRO A 419 -31.63 -32.65 9.33
C PRO A 419 -33.04 -33.01 8.80
N ASP A 420 -33.83 -32.00 8.39
CA ASP A 420 -35.15 -32.18 7.80
C ASP A 420 -35.14 -32.28 6.26
N GLY A 421 -33.95 -32.35 5.66
CA GLY A 421 -33.75 -32.48 4.22
C GLY A 421 -33.87 -31.16 3.44
N ARG A 422 -34.06 -30.02 4.12
CA ARG A 422 -34.01 -28.70 3.45
C ARG A 422 -32.57 -28.35 3.10
N ILE A 423 -32.40 -27.89 1.87
CA ILE A 423 -31.14 -27.39 1.35
C ILE A 423 -31.19 -25.86 1.33
N TYR A 424 -30.14 -25.23 1.85
CA TYR A 424 -29.87 -23.80 1.70
C TYR A 424 -28.62 -23.63 0.86
N LEU A 425 -28.74 -22.85 -0.20
CA LEU A 425 -27.59 -22.39 -0.97
C LEU A 425 -27.17 -21.03 -0.41
N LYS A 426 -25.98 -20.96 0.18
CA LYS A 426 -25.40 -19.73 0.72
C LYS A 426 -24.22 -19.32 -0.12
N TYR A 427 -24.20 -18.08 -0.57
CA TYR A 427 -23.07 -17.49 -1.27
C TYR A 427 -22.33 -16.54 -0.32
N TYR A 428 -21.07 -16.86 -0.01
CA TYR A 428 -20.20 -16.05 0.84
C TYR A 428 -19.36 -15.17 -0.07
N SER A 429 -19.79 -13.92 -0.25
CA SER A 429 -19.01 -12.90 -0.97
C SER A 429 -18.08 -12.13 -0.02
N LYS A 430 -17.15 -11.33 -0.55
CA LYS A 430 -16.31 -10.40 0.25
C LYS A 430 -17.12 -9.44 1.15
N ILE A 431 -18.41 -9.22 0.86
CA ILE A 431 -19.32 -8.36 1.64
C ILE A 431 -20.23 -9.14 2.61
N GLY A 432 -20.06 -10.46 2.71
CA GLY A 432 -20.79 -11.33 3.64
C GLY A 432 -21.68 -12.39 2.98
N PRO A 433 -22.31 -13.26 3.80
CA PRO A 433 -23.16 -14.36 3.32
C PRO A 433 -24.52 -13.87 2.83
N THR A 434 -24.83 -14.16 1.57
CA THR A 434 -26.17 -14.00 0.98
C THR A 434 -26.85 -15.37 0.87
N VAL A 435 -28.02 -15.52 1.52
CA VAL A 435 -28.85 -16.72 1.37
C VAL A 435 -29.58 -16.62 0.04
N LEU A 436 -29.17 -17.41 -0.95
CA LEU A 436 -29.74 -17.36 -2.30
C LEU A 436 -31.14 -17.97 -2.35
N THR A 437 -31.38 -19.01 -1.54
CA THR A 437 -32.69 -19.67 -1.44
C THR A 437 -32.91 -20.22 -0.03
N SER A 438 -34.15 -20.14 0.47
CA SER A 438 -34.54 -20.73 1.75
C SER A 438 -35.51 -21.90 1.55
N GLY A 439 -35.15 -23.08 2.06
CA GLY A 439 -36.09 -24.20 2.22
C GLY A 439 -36.41 -24.99 0.94
N LEU A 440 -35.46 -25.11 0.01
CA LEU A 440 -35.65 -25.97 -1.15
C LEU A 440 -35.36 -27.44 -0.78
N THR A 441 -36.28 -28.34 -1.12
CA THR A 441 -36.04 -29.79 -1.17
C THR A 441 -35.99 -30.26 -2.62
N GLY A 442 -35.23 -31.32 -2.89
CA GLY A 442 -35.14 -31.94 -4.23
C GLY A 442 -34.31 -31.16 -5.26
N VAL A 443 -33.41 -30.28 -4.80
CA VAL A 443 -32.45 -29.59 -5.67
C VAL A 443 -31.36 -30.59 -6.11
N LYS A 444 -31.04 -30.60 -7.40
CA LYS A 444 -29.92 -31.34 -7.99
C LYS A 444 -29.05 -30.40 -8.81
N ASN A 445 -27.77 -30.76 -8.96
CA ASN A 445 -26.80 -30.12 -9.85
C ASN A 445 -26.76 -28.58 -9.78
N PRO A 446 -26.53 -27.96 -8.60
CA PRO A 446 -26.33 -26.53 -8.53
C PRO A 446 -25.01 -26.12 -9.21
N VAL A 447 -25.04 -25.07 -10.03
CA VAL A 447 -23.85 -24.49 -10.68
C VAL A 447 -23.91 -22.96 -10.51
N LEU A 448 -22.78 -22.34 -10.18
CA LEU A 448 -22.59 -20.89 -10.01
C LEU A 448 -21.51 -20.40 -10.97
N ASN A 449 -21.64 -19.19 -11.50
CA ASN A 449 -20.62 -18.53 -12.29
C ASN A 449 -20.09 -17.24 -11.64
N GLN A 450 -19.05 -16.65 -12.24
CA GLN A 450 -18.39 -15.42 -11.73
C GLN A 450 -19.27 -14.16 -11.74
N GLN A 451 -20.45 -14.21 -12.35
CA GLN A 451 -21.43 -13.12 -12.38
C GLN A 451 -22.48 -13.27 -11.27
N GLY A 452 -22.39 -14.29 -10.41
CA GLY A 452 -23.37 -14.55 -9.36
C GLY A 452 -24.65 -15.22 -9.88
N ILE A 453 -24.64 -15.74 -11.11
CA ILE A 453 -25.77 -16.50 -11.66
C ILE A 453 -25.72 -17.91 -11.11
N VAL A 454 -26.82 -18.38 -10.53
CA VAL A 454 -26.93 -19.76 -10.04
C VAL A 454 -28.01 -20.49 -10.81
N ILE A 455 -27.67 -21.68 -11.31
CA ILE A 455 -28.64 -22.61 -11.89
C ILE A 455 -28.75 -23.86 -11.04
N TRP A 456 -29.92 -24.49 -11.04
CA TRP A 456 -30.13 -25.79 -10.42
C TRP A 456 -31.33 -26.49 -11.03
N THR A 457 -31.40 -27.81 -10.90
CA THR A 457 -32.55 -28.59 -11.34
C THR A 457 -33.42 -29.01 -10.17
N LYS A 458 -34.75 -28.98 -10.36
CA LYS A 458 -35.74 -29.48 -9.41
C LYS A 458 -37.02 -29.85 -10.14
N ASP A 459 -37.58 -31.03 -9.85
CA ASP A 459 -38.84 -31.51 -10.44
C ASP A 459 -38.88 -31.40 -11.98
N ASN A 460 -37.81 -31.84 -12.66
CA ASN A 460 -37.63 -31.77 -14.12
C ASN A 460 -37.63 -30.35 -14.70
N ARG A 461 -37.37 -29.34 -13.86
CA ARG A 461 -37.24 -27.94 -14.24
C ARG A 461 -35.84 -27.45 -13.95
N LEU A 462 -35.32 -26.64 -14.85
CA LEU A 462 -34.08 -25.88 -14.67
C LEU A 462 -34.46 -24.50 -14.15
N TYR A 463 -33.93 -24.14 -12.98
CA TYR A 463 -34.11 -22.83 -12.37
C TYR A 463 -32.86 -21.99 -12.59
N ARG A 464 -33.06 -20.68 -12.64
CA ARG A 464 -32.00 -19.68 -12.74
C ARG A 464 -32.26 -18.58 -11.71
N HIS A 465 -31.24 -18.21 -10.96
CA HIS A 465 -31.21 -17.06 -10.08
C HIS A 465 -30.18 -16.06 -10.57
N GLU A 466 -30.59 -14.81 -10.76
CA GLU A 466 -29.73 -13.69 -11.13
C GLU A 466 -30.31 -12.41 -10.53
N SER A 467 -29.46 -11.56 -9.94
CA SER A 467 -29.85 -10.23 -9.43
C SER A 467 -31.08 -10.23 -8.50
N GLY A 468 -31.18 -11.21 -7.60
CA GLY A 468 -32.28 -11.33 -6.65
C GLY A 468 -33.58 -11.91 -7.21
N ALA A 469 -33.64 -12.25 -8.51
CA ALA A 469 -34.80 -12.87 -9.14
C ALA A 469 -34.55 -14.36 -9.40
N THR A 470 -35.48 -15.22 -8.98
CA THR A 470 -35.49 -16.65 -9.27
C THR A 470 -36.60 -16.97 -10.26
N GLY A 471 -36.26 -17.62 -11.38
CA GLY A 471 -37.21 -18.05 -12.41
C GLY A 471 -36.99 -19.49 -12.85
N VAL A 472 -38.03 -20.10 -13.40
CA VAL A 472 -37.89 -21.36 -14.17
C VAL A 472 -37.38 -20.99 -15.55
N LEU A 473 -36.18 -21.43 -15.88
CA LEU A 473 -35.57 -21.24 -17.21
C LEU A 473 -36.14 -22.22 -18.22
N ALA A 474 -36.26 -23.49 -17.85
CA ALA A 474 -36.78 -24.55 -18.71
C ALA A 474 -37.57 -25.59 -17.91
N ALA A 475 -38.53 -26.24 -18.58
CA ALA A 475 -39.26 -27.37 -18.07
C ALA A 475 -39.26 -28.48 -19.13
N GLU A 476 -38.62 -29.60 -18.81
CA GLU A 476 -38.58 -30.76 -19.70
C GLU A 476 -39.66 -31.76 -19.31
N THR A 477 -40.03 -32.63 -20.24
CA THR A 477 -41.05 -33.66 -19.96
C THR A 477 -40.49 -34.81 -19.13
N GLY A 478 -39.17 -35.01 -19.14
CA GLY A 478 -38.44 -35.98 -18.32
C GLY A 478 -37.31 -35.35 -17.48
N GLU A 479 -36.48 -36.21 -16.88
CA GLU A 479 -35.43 -35.79 -15.96
C GLU A 479 -34.33 -34.97 -16.67
N ILE A 480 -33.89 -33.89 -16.03
CA ILE A 480 -32.68 -33.15 -16.43
C ILE A 480 -31.50 -33.80 -15.72
N TYR A 481 -30.64 -34.47 -16.49
CA TYR A 481 -29.54 -35.28 -16.00
C TYR A 481 -28.31 -34.44 -15.66
N LEU A 482 -27.94 -33.50 -16.54
CA LEU A 482 -26.77 -32.64 -16.41
C LEU A 482 -27.14 -31.20 -16.78
N ALA A 483 -26.49 -30.24 -16.14
CA ALA A 483 -26.58 -28.83 -16.51
C ALA A 483 -25.23 -28.16 -16.24
N ASP A 484 -24.85 -27.21 -17.08
CA ASP A 484 -23.64 -26.41 -16.91
C ASP A 484 -23.90 -24.94 -17.28
N LEU A 485 -23.09 -24.05 -16.72
CA LEU A 485 -23.20 -22.59 -16.82
C LEU A 485 -21.82 -21.99 -17.15
N SER A 486 -21.77 -21.08 -18.12
CA SER A 486 -20.58 -20.31 -18.46
C SER A 486 -20.53 -19.00 -17.66
N ASP A 487 -19.37 -18.35 -17.61
CA ASP A 487 -19.19 -17.04 -16.95
C ASP A 487 -19.94 -15.93 -17.68
N GLU A 488 -20.07 -16.00 -19.00
CA GLU A 488 -20.93 -15.08 -19.77
C GLU A 488 -22.44 -15.37 -19.64
N GLY A 489 -22.81 -16.44 -18.92
CA GLY A 489 -24.18 -16.78 -18.57
C GLY A 489 -24.91 -17.60 -19.63
N TYR A 490 -24.19 -18.26 -20.54
CA TYR A 490 -24.75 -19.31 -21.36
C TYR A 490 -25.05 -20.54 -20.50
N ILE A 491 -26.15 -21.24 -20.80
CA ILE A 491 -26.58 -22.40 -20.00
C ILE A 491 -26.84 -23.57 -20.93
N ALA A 492 -26.23 -24.72 -20.65
CA ALA A 492 -26.53 -25.97 -21.36
C ALA A 492 -27.08 -27.02 -20.40
N TRP A 493 -27.99 -27.85 -20.90
CA TRP A 493 -28.50 -28.97 -20.11
C TRP A 493 -28.86 -30.17 -20.99
N PHE A 494 -28.68 -31.35 -20.40
CA PHE A 494 -29.00 -32.63 -20.98
C PHE A 494 -30.20 -33.23 -20.24
N ALA A 495 -31.25 -33.59 -20.97
CA ALA A 495 -32.49 -34.06 -20.37
C ALA A 495 -33.20 -35.14 -21.19
N GLN A 496 -34.11 -35.85 -20.54
CA GLN A 496 -35.10 -36.70 -21.20
C GLN A 496 -36.27 -35.84 -21.69
N SER A 497 -36.65 -36.02 -22.94
CA SER A 497 -37.82 -35.44 -23.60
C SER A 497 -38.76 -36.52 -24.14
N ASP A 498 -39.92 -36.11 -24.66
CA ASP A 498 -40.89 -37.01 -25.30
C ASP A 498 -40.33 -37.67 -26.58
N ALA A 499 -39.37 -37.03 -27.24
CA ALA A 499 -38.73 -37.51 -28.47
C ALA A 499 -37.47 -38.36 -28.22
N GLY A 500 -37.07 -38.56 -26.95
CA GLY A 500 -35.80 -39.17 -26.57
C GLY A 500 -34.98 -38.23 -25.70
N GLN A 501 -33.67 -38.42 -25.69
CA GLN A 501 -32.75 -37.54 -24.96
C GLN A 501 -32.42 -36.31 -25.81
N VAL A 502 -32.30 -35.15 -25.16
CA VAL A 502 -32.05 -33.85 -25.79
C VAL A 502 -30.94 -33.10 -25.07
N LEU A 503 -30.05 -32.48 -25.85
CA LEU A 503 -29.08 -31.49 -25.37
C LEU A 503 -29.55 -30.10 -25.83
N ARG A 504 -29.70 -29.18 -24.89
CA ARG A 504 -30.15 -27.81 -25.15
C ARG A 504 -29.11 -26.78 -24.74
N LEU A 505 -29.19 -25.63 -25.39
CA LEU A 505 -28.40 -24.44 -25.13
C LEU A 505 -29.33 -23.25 -24.97
N TYR A 506 -29.18 -22.49 -23.89
CA TYR A 506 -29.80 -21.19 -23.69
C TYR A 506 -28.73 -20.11 -23.87
N ASN A 507 -29.00 -19.20 -24.81
CA ASN A 507 -28.18 -18.03 -25.06
C ASN A 507 -28.77 -16.85 -24.27
N ARG A 508 -27.97 -16.26 -23.38
CA ARG A 508 -28.39 -15.17 -22.49
C ARG A 508 -28.80 -13.92 -23.25
N ASP A 509 -28.01 -13.52 -24.26
CA ASP A 509 -28.20 -12.28 -25.00
C ASP A 509 -29.51 -12.28 -25.79
N THR A 510 -29.81 -13.40 -26.43
CA THR A 510 -31.04 -13.59 -27.20
C THR A 510 -32.22 -14.03 -26.35
N ARG A 511 -31.96 -14.54 -25.14
CA ARG A 511 -32.93 -15.22 -24.26
C ARG A 511 -33.67 -16.36 -24.97
N GLN A 512 -32.99 -17.02 -25.90
CA GLN A 512 -33.54 -18.13 -26.67
C GLN A 512 -32.88 -19.44 -26.30
N THR A 513 -33.70 -20.50 -26.32
CA THR A 513 -33.26 -21.88 -26.17
C THR A 513 -33.20 -22.54 -27.54
N ALA A 514 -32.09 -23.20 -27.86
CA ALA A 514 -31.91 -24.01 -29.04
C ALA A 514 -31.69 -25.49 -28.67
N THR A 515 -32.20 -26.39 -29.51
CA THR A 515 -31.82 -27.81 -29.46
C THR A 515 -30.51 -27.99 -30.20
N VAL A 516 -29.49 -28.51 -29.52
CA VAL A 516 -28.18 -28.79 -30.11
C VAL A 516 -28.22 -30.14 -30.81
N THR A 517 -28.65 -31.18 -30.09
CA THR A 517 -28.87 -32.52 -30.64
C THR A 517 -29.99 -33.24 -29.90
N GLU A 518 -30.66 -34.16 -30.57
CA GLU A 518 -31.71 -35.01 -30.02
C GLU A 518 -31.62 -36.43 -30.60
N GLY A 519 -31.95 -37.44 -29.80
CA GLY A 519 -31.91 -38.82 -30.24
C GLY A 519 -32.47 -39.79 -29.22
N ALA A 520 -32.75 -41.03 -29.66
CA ALA A 520 -33.34 -42.05 -28.79
C ALA A 520 -32.43 -42.44 -27.60
N SER A 521 -31.10 -42.31 -27.75
CA SER A 521 -30.10 -42.59 -26.71
C SER A 521 -28.82 -41.81 -27.04
N LEU A 522 -28.69 -40.59 -26.50
CA LEU A 522 -27.47 -39.78 -26.59
C LEU A 522 -26.42 -40.21 -25.57
N ASN A 523 -26.83 -40.74 -24.41
CA ASN A 523 -25.94 -41.25 -23.35
C ASN A 523 -24.81 -40.29 -22.94
N ILE A 524 -25.12 -38.99 -22.83
CA ILE A 524 -24.15 -37.98 -22.41
C ILE A 524 -23.72 -38.23 -20.96
N GLN A 525 -22.42 -38.37 -20.73
CA GLN A 525 -21.84 -38.61 -19.40
C GLN A 525 -21.36 -37.31 -18.75
N SER A 526 -20.76 -36.42 -19.53
CA SER A 526 -20.26 -35.11 -19.08
C SER A 526 -20.66 -34.03 -20.09
N LEU A 527 -20.91 -32.82 -19.59
CA LEU A 527 -21.29 -31.65 -20.38
C LEU A 527 -20.51 -30.44 -19.89
N PHE A 528 -19.96 -29.67 -20.84
CA PHE A 528 -19.27 -28.41 -20.60
C PHE A 528 -19.77 -27.34 -21.57
N ILE A 529 -19.93 -26.11 -21.06
CA ILE A 529 -20.18 -24.91 -21.86
C ILE A 529 -19.11 -23.83 -21.66
N GLY A 530 -18.52 -23.36 -22.75
CA GLY A 530 -17.58 -22.24 -22.77
C GLY A 530 -18.28 -20.88 -22.88
N ASP A 531 -17.53 -19.80 -22.65
CA ASP A 531 -18.06 -18.44 -22.61
C ASP A 531 -18.53 -17.88 -23.95
N SER A 532 -18.14 -18.48 -25.08
CA SER A 532 -18.68 -18.11 -26.38
C SER A 532 -19.91 -18.94 -26.79
N GLY A 533 -20.44 -19.74 -25.86
CA GLY A 533 -21.60 -20.61 -26.09
C GLY A 533 -21.26 -21.91 -26.82
N GLU A 534 -19.97 -22.22 -26.98
CA GLU A 534 -19.51 -23.50 -27.47
C GLU A 534 -19.75 -24.61 -26.44
N LEU A 535 -20.02 -25.84 -26.92
CA LEU A 535 -20.27 -26.98 -26.05
C LEU A 535 -19.32 -28.11 -26.31
N TYR A 536 -18.97 -28.80 -25.24
CA TYR A 536 -18.25 -30.05 -25.28
C TYR A 536 -19.01 -31.09 -24.47
N TRP A 537 -19.15 -32.29 -25.00
CA TRP A 537 -19.76 -33.39 -24.25
C TRP A 537 -19.20 -34.70 -24.71
N ASN A 538 -19.19 -35.69 -23.81
CA ASN A 538 -18.87 -37.06 -24.18
C ASN A 538 -20.10 -37.96 -24.09
N THR A 539 -20.21 -38.90 -25.02
CA THR A 539 -21.25 -39.93 -25.04
C THR A 539 -20.64 -41.28 -24.77
N ASN A 540 -21.29 -42.13 -23.99
CA ASN A 540 -20.93 -43.55 -23.89
C ASN A 540 -21.89 -44.38 -24.74
N ASP A 541 -21.43 -44.85 -25.89
CA ASP A 541 -22.19 -45.79 -26.73
C ASP A 541 -21.46 -47.13 -26.86
N ALA A 542 -22.11 -48.11 -27.47
CA ALA A 542 -21.53 -49.45 -27.68
C ALA A 542 -20.27 -49.45 -28.58
N SER A 543 -19.97 -48.34 -29.25
CA SER A 543 -18.78 -48.13 -30.07
C SER A 543 -17.65 -47.38 -29.35
N GLY A 544 -17.82 -47.07 -28.06
CA GLY A 544 -16.83 -46.39 -27.21
C GLY A 544 -17.28 -44.99 -26.79
N ASP A 545 -16.48 -44.34 -25.96
CA ASP A 545 -16.75 -42.95 -25.62
C ASP A 545 -16.29 -42.03 -26.76
N LYS A 546 -17.18 -41.12 -27.15
CA LYS A 546 -16.91 -40.12 -28.18
C LYS A 546 -16.98 -38.73 -27.60
N LEU A 547 -16.07 -37.86 -28.01
CA LEU A 547 -16.05 -36.46 -27.62
C LEU A 547 -16.58 -35.61 -28.77
N TYR A 548 -17.54 -34.74 -28.46
CA TYR A 548 -18.16 -33.84 -29.43
C TYR A 548 -17.91 -32.39 -29.06
N TYR A 549 -17.81 -31.55 -30.09
CA TYR A 549 -17.69 -30.10 -30.00
C TYR A 549 -18.79 -29.44 -30.83
N TYR A 550 -19.45 -28.45 -30.25
CA TYR A 550 -20.42 -27.59 -30.94
C TYR A 550 -19.94 -26.15 -30.90
N ASN A 551 -19.73 -25.55 -32.08
CA ASN A 551 -19.20 -24.18 -32.23
C ASN A 551 -20.30 -23.10 -32.32
N GLY A 552 -21.52 -23.38 -31.87
CA GLY A 552 -22.68 -22.49 -32.07
C GLY A 552 -23.43 -22.70 -33.39
N SER A 553 -22.92 -23.51 -34.33
CA SER A 553 -23.58 -23.76 -35.63
C SER A 553 -23.55 -25.21 -36.10
N SER A 554 -22.48 -25.94 -35.81
CA SER A 554 -22.26 -27.31 -36.26
C SER A 554 -21.69 -28.17 -35.14
N ILE A 555 -22.05 -29.45 -35.14
CA ILE A 555 -21.48 -30.47 -34.26
C ILE A 555 -20.35 -31.18 -35.00
N GLN A 556 -19.21 -31.33 -34.33
CA GLN A 556 -18.07 -32.09 -34.80
C GLN A 556 -17.68 -33.14 -33.77
N GLU A 557 -17.43 -34.38 -34.22
CA GLU A 557 -16.76 -35.38 -33.39
C GLU A 557 -15.25 -35.06 -33.37
N ILE A 558 -14.71 -34.89 -32.17
CA ILE A 558 -13.30 -34.55 -31.91
C ILE A 558 -12.56 -35.67 -31.17
N THR A 559 -13.16 -36.86 -31.07
CA THR A 559 -12.53 -38.05 -30.47
C THR A 559 -11.18 -38.35 -31.13
N PRO A 560 -10.09 -38.47 -30.37
CA PRO A 560 -8.81 -38.95 -30.89
C PRO A 560 -8.96 -40.35 -31.52
N ALA A 561 -8.34 -40.58 -32.68
CA ALA A 561 -8.51 -41.80 -33.48
C ALA A 561 -7.98 -43.12 -32.84
N ALA A 562 -7.51 -43.09 -31.59
CA ALA A 562 -6.78 -44.19 -30.94
C ALA A 562 -7.29 -44.56 -29.54
N THR A 563 -8.40 -44.00 -29.06
CA THR A 563 -8.87 -44.21 -27.68
C THR A 563 -10.12 -45.08 -27.62
N GLU A 564 -10.01 -46.30 -27.08
CA GLU A 564 -11.14 -47.15 -26.65
C GLU A 564 -11.52 -46.89 -25.18
N GLY A 565 -11.20 -45.70 -24.65
CA GLY A 565 -11.26 -45.37 -23.24
C GLY A 565 -12.48 -44.55 -22.83
N GLN A 566 -12.80 -44.53 -21.53
CA GLN A 566 -13.85 -43.68 -20.97
C GLN A 566 -13.35 -42.24 -20.81
N PHE A 567 -14.09 -41.25 -21.31
CA PHE A 567 -13.76 -39.84 -21.14
C PHE A 567 -14.45 -39.25 -19.90
N GLU A 568 -13.67 -38.60 -19.05
CA GLU A 568 -14.13 -37.88 -17.86
C GLU A 568 -13.63 -36.43 -17.93
N LEU A 569 -14.54 -35.46 -17.83
CA LEU A 569 -14.17 -34.05 -17.72
C LEU A 569 -13.56 -33.80 -16.33
N LEU A 570 -12.33 -33.27 -16.27
CA LEU A 570 -11.64 -33.02 -15.01
C LEU A 570 -11.68 -31.55 -14.59
N THR A 571 -11.38 -30.64 -15.51
CA THR A 571 -11.38 -29.19 -15.26
C THR A 571 -11.58 -28.40 -16.55
N LYS A 572 -11.91 -27.12 -16.45
CA LYS A 572 -12.28 -26.25 -17.56
C LYS A 572 -11.89 -24.79 -17.31
N THR A 573 -11.77 -24.02 -18.38
CA THR A 573 -11.59 -22.56 -18.35
C THR A 573 -12.80 -21.84 -18.92
N SER A 574 -12.98 -20.60 -18.49
CA SER A 574 -13.87 -19.59 -19.09
C SER A 574 -13.69 -19.49 -20.61
N GLY A 575 -12.44 -19.43 -21.06
CA GLY A 575 -12.04 -19.37 -22.48
C GLY A 575 -12.24 -20.65 -23.31
N GLY A 576 -13.09 -21.59 -22.87
CA GLY A 576 -13.51 -22.74 -23.68
C GLY A 576 -12.48 -23.88 -23.76
N LYS A 577 -11.47 -23.89 -22.89
CA LYS A 577 -10.51 -25.00 -22.80
C LYS A 577 -11.00 -26.00 -21.76
N ALA A 578 -10.87 -27.28 -22.06
CA ALA A 578 -11.25 -28.34 -21.13
C ALA A 578 -10.16 -29.42 -21.07
N VAL A 579 -9.95 -29.97 -19.88
CA VAL A 579 -9.04 -31.09 -19.65
C VAL A 579 -9.88 -32.34 -19.39
N TRP A 580 -9.61 -33.38 -20.18
CA TRP A 580 -10.30 -34.65 -20.16
C TRP A 580 -9.34 -35.75 -19.75
N LYS A 581 -9.81 -36.69 -18.92
CA LYS A 581 -9.18 -37.98 -18.70
C LYS A 581 -9.76 -38.99 -19.67
N SER A 582 -8.94 -39.66 -20.45
CA SER A 582 -9.32 -40.89 -21.14
C SER A 582 -8.81 -42.08 -20.34
N ARG A 583 -9.69 -43.00 -19.94
CA ARG A 583 -9.32 -44.23 -19.25
C ARG A 583 -9.40 -45.43 -20.19
N THR A 584 -8.24 -45.94 -20.62
CA THR A 584 -8.16 -47.12 -21.49
C THR A 584 -7.91 -48.38 -20.66
N THR A 585 -8.65 -49.46 -20.92
CA THR A 585 -8.40 -50.76 -20.28
C THR A 585 -7.31 -51.51 -21.04
N VAL A 586 -6.11 -51.59 -20.47
CA VAL A 586 -4.98 -52.29 -21.13
C VAL A 586 -5.06 -53.79 -20.91
N SER A 587 -5.56 -54.21 -19.74
CA SER A 587 -5.90 -55.60 -19.44
C SER A 587 -6.99 -55.65 -18.36
N PRO A 588 -7.69 -56.78 -18.16
CA PRO A 588 -8.74 -56.86 -17.14
C PRO A 588 -8.24 -56.43 -15.75
N GLY A 589 -8.72 -55.30 -15.26
CA GLY A 589 -8.33 -54.70 -13.98
C GLY A 589 -7.11 -53.76 -14.02
N VAL A 590 -6.50 -53.54 -15.18
CA VAL A 590 -5.42 -52.55 -15.37
C VAL A 590 -5.90 -51.48 -16.33
N PHE A 591 -5.99 -50.26 -15.80
CA PHE A 591 -6.40 -49.08 -16.53
C PHE A 591 -5.21 -48.14 -16.68
N THR A 592 -5.18 -47.42 -17.79
CA THR A 592 -4.25 -46.33 -18.00
C THR A 592 -5.06 -45.09 -18.30
N ASP A 593 -4.73 -44.02 -17.59
CA ASP A 593 -5.34 -42.73 -17.83
C ASP A 593 -4.44 -41.96 -18.81
N GLU A 594 -5.05 -41.11 -19.64
CA GLU A 594 -4.36 -40.20 -20.55
C GLU A 594 -5.06 -38.85 -20.45
N LEU A 595 -4.29 -37.76 -20.32
CA LEU A 595 -4.85 -36.42 -20.27
C LEU A 595 -4.90 -35.81 -21.67
N TYR A 596 -6.04 -35.23 -22.00
CA TYR A 596 -6.30 -34.51 -23.23
C TYR A 596 -6.77 -33.11 -22.91
N MET A 597 -6.25 -32.11 -23.62
CA MET A 597 -6.80 -30.76 -23.60
C MET A 597 -7.55 -30.53 -24.91
N THR A 598 -8.78 -30.03 -24.82
CA THR A 598 -9.53 -29.57 -25.99
C THR A 598 -9.55 -28.06 -26.03
N TYR A 599 -9.33 -27.51 -27.21
CA TYR A 599 -9.56 -26.11 -27.52
C TYR A 599 -10.17 -26.01 -28.91
N GLN A 600 -11.44 -25.61 -28.97
CA GLN A 600 -12.25 -25.63 -30.18
C GLN A 600 -12.27 -27.03 -30.81
N THR A 601 -11.78 -27.17 -32.04
CA THR A 601 -11.69 -28.45 -32.75
C THR A 601 -10.39 -29.21 -32.49
N GLU A 602 -9.43 -28.60 -31.81
CA GLU A 602 -8.13 -29.21 -31.54
C GLU A 602 -8.19 -30.04 -30.26
N VAL A 603 -7.70 -31.28 -30.35
CA VAL A 603 -7.52 -32.16 -29.20
C VAL A 603 -6.04 -32.47 -29.06
N VAL A 604 -5.45 -31.98 -27.99
CA VAL A 604 -4.03 -32.09 -27.70
C VAL A 604 -3.84 -33.11 -26.60
N LYS A 605 -3.16 -34.22 -26.90
CA LYS A 605 -2.69 -35.16 -25.88
C LYS A 605 -1.65 -34.46 -25.00
N LEU A 606 -1.85 -34.46 -23.69
CA LEU A 606 -0.95 -33.85 -22.71
C LEU A 606 0.10 -34.84 -22.20
N THR A 607 -0.24 -36.12 -22.13
CA THR A 607 0.59 -37.17 -21.54
C THR A 607 0.83 -38.29 -22.54
N ASP A 608 2.10 -38.65 -22.74
CA ASP A 608 2.48 -39.69 -23.70
C ASP A 608 2.55 -41.10 -23.08
N GLU A 609 2.52 -41.19 -21.74
CA GLU A 609 2.76 -42.42 -20.99
C GLU A 609 1.55 -42.90 -20.19
N PHE A 610 1.48 -44.22 -20.05
CA PHE A 610 0.43 -45.03 -19.46
C PHE A 610 0.42 -44.94 -17.93
N GLU A 611 0.10 -43.78 -17.39
CA GLU A 611 0.15 -43.54 -15.96
C GLU A 611 -1.18 -43.07 -15.39
N THR A 612 -1.33 -43.25 -14.08
CA THR A 612 -2.47 -42.69 -13.35
C THR A 612 -2.17 -41.23 -13.03
N PHE A 613 -3.17 -40.38 -13.18
CA PHE A 613 -3.06 -38.95 -12.88
C PHE A 613 -4.15 -38.54 -11.89
N SER A 614 -3.83 -37.58 -11.02
CA SER A 614 -4.78 -36.98 -10.10
C SER A 614 -4.80 -35.46 -10.25
N ASN A 615 -6.00 -34.91 -10.05
CA ASN A 615 -6.25 -33.48 -9.81
C ASN A 615 -5.59 -32.52 -10.82
N PRO A 616 -5.78 -32.65 -12.14
CA PRO A 616 -5.27 -31.62 -13.04
C PRO A 616 -6.05 -30.32 -12.87
N ASP A 617 -5.32 -29.22 -12.96
CA ASP A 617 -5.85 -27.86 -12.94
C ASP A 617 -5.45 -27.11 -14.22
N ILE A 618 -6.25 -26.14 -14.64
CA ILE A 618 -6.04 -25.37 -15.87
C ILE A 618 -6.37 -23.90 -15.65
N ASN A 619 -5.49 -22.99 -16.08
CA ASN A 619 -5.75 -21.54 -16.04
C ASN A 619 -6.34 -21.03 -17.37
N SER A 620 -6.84 -19.79 -17.43
CA SER A 620 -7.46 -19.21 -18.63
C SER A 620 -6.52 -19.21 -19.86
N SER A 621 -5.21 -19.08 -19.62
CA SER A 621 -4.17 -19.17 -20.65
C SER A 621 -4.03 -20.58 -21.25
N GLY A 622 -4.65 -21.60 -20.67
CA GLY A 622 -4.61 -22.98 -21.15
C GLY A 622 -3.38 -23.75 -20.71
N HIS A 623 -2.70 -23.27 -19.68
CA HIS A 623 -1.64 -24.02 -19.05
C HIS A 623 -2.26 -24.99 -18.07
N VAL A 624 -1.79 -26.24 -18.12
CA VAL A 624 -2.34 -27.33 -17.33
C VAL A 624 -1.27 -27.80 -16.36
N ALA A 625 -1.60 -27.95 -15.09
CA ALA A 625 -0.76 -28.63 -14.10
C ALA A 625 -1.45 -29.91 -13.64
N TRP A 626 -0.70 -30.98 -13.38
CA TRP A 626 -1.25 -32.25 -12.91
C TRP A 626 -0.27 -33.03 -12.04
N ILE A 627 -0.79 -33.96 -11.26
CA ILE A 627 0.02 -34.90 -10.49
C ILE A 627 0.01 -36.25 -11.20
N GLN A 628 1.20 -36.75 -11.49
CA GLN A 628 1.44 -38.10 -11.99
C GLN A 628 1.56 -39.03 -10.78
N THR A 629 0.56 -39.88 -10.57
CA THR A 629 0.54 -40.84 -9.47
C THR A 629 1.31 -42.08 -9.90
N GLY A 630 2.56 -42.16 -9.48
CA GLY A 630 3.51 -43.24 -9.75
C GLY A 630 4.45 -43.44 -8.56
N THR A 631 5.48 -44.28 -8.70
CA THR A 631 6.52 -44.40 -7.66
C THR A 631 7.88 -44.06 -8.28
N PRO A 632 8.41 -42.83 -8.08
CA PRO A 632 7.84 -41.73 -7.28
C PRO A 632 6.68 -41.01 -7.98
N ALA A 633 5.77 -40.40 -7.20
CA ALA A 633 4.78 -39.49 -7.74
C ALA A 633 5.47 -38.19 -8.15
N SER A 634 4.89 -37.40 -9.07
CA SER A 634 5.54 -36.15 -9.49
C SER A 634 4.54 -35.11 -9.99
N VAL A 635 4.91 -33.83 -9.84
CA VAL A 635 4.16 -32.68 -10.35
C VAL A 635 4.65 -32.33 -11.73
N HIS A 636 3.72 -32.16 -12.66
CA HIS A 636 3.99 -31.74 -14.02
C HIS A 636 3.16 -30.52 -14.37
N ALA A 637 3.66 -29.72 -15.30
CA ALA A 637 2.85 -28.72 -15.95
C ALA A 637 3.18 -28.61 -17.43
N ARG A 638 2.19 -28.25 -18.23
CA ARG A 638 2.34 -27.86 -19.62
C ARG A 638 2.15 -26.36 -19.73
N ILE A 639 3.26 -25.63 -19.80
CA ILE A 639 3.29 -24.17 -19.89
C ILE A 639 3.79 -23.80 -21.29
N ASN A 640 3.08 -22.92 -22.00
CA ASN A 640 3.37 -22.52 -23.38
C ASN A 640 3.56 -23.73 -24.33
N GLY A 641 2.73 -24.76 -24.17
CA GLY A 641 2.76 -25.96 -25.01
C GLY A 641 3.87 -26.98 -24.70
N THR A 642 4.79 -26.68 -23.78
CA THR A 642 5.89 -27.56 -23.37
C THR A 642 5.58 -28.23 -22.03
N SER A 643 5.62 -29.57 -21.99
CA SER A 643 5.46 -30.33 -20.73
C SER A 643 6.78 -30.34 -19.95
N VAL A 644 6.72 -29.97 -18.67
CA VAL A 644 7.86 -29.91 -17.75
C VAL A 644 7.50 -30.67 -16.48
N LYS A 645 8.37 -31.60 -16.08
CA LYS A 645 8.34 -32.20 -14.74
C LYS A 645 8.91 -31.17 -13.76
N ILE A 646 8.08 -30.73 -12.80
CA ILE A 646 8.43 -29.70 -11.82
C ILE A 646 9.16 -30.32 -10.64
N ALA A 647 8.57 -31.32 -9.99
CA ALA A 647 9.10 -31.91 -8.77
C ALA A 647 8.73 -33.39 -8.63
N ASP A 648 9.56 -34.17 -7.94
CA ASP A 648 9.16 -35.46 -7.37
C ASP A 648 8.41 -35.21 -6.06
N LEU A 649 7.30 -35.91 -5.88
CA LEU A 649 6.51 -35.91 -4.66
C LEU A 649 6.92 -37.08 -3.78
N THR A 650 6.85 -36.84 -2.48
CA THR A 650 7.08 -37.87 -1.47
C THR A 650 5.80 -38.67 -1.14
N ASP A 651 4.63 -38.14 -1.48
CA ASP A 651 3.33 -38.83 -1.41
C ASP A 651 2.52 -38.70 -2.73
N SER A 652 1.64 -39.66 -3.02
CA SER A 652 0.80 -39.66 -4.23
C SER A 652 -0.46 -38.79 -4.12
N ASP A 653 -0.82 -38.38 -2.91
CA ASP A 653 -2.15 -37.80 -2.61
C ASP A 653 -2.19 -36.27 -2.67
N GLY A 654 -1.23 -35.64 -3.36
CA GLY A 654 -1.18 -34.19 -3.51
C GLY A 654 -2.36 -33.60 -4.32
N SER A 655 -2.59 -32.32 -4.13
CA SER A 655 -3.38 -31.45 -5.01
C SER A 655 -2.45 -30.46 -5.70
N VAL A 656 -2.76 -30.10 -6.95
CA VAL A 656 -2.01 -29.09 -7.71
C VAL A 656 -2.97 -28.05 -8.28
N PHE A 657 -2.52 -26.80 -8.32
CA PHE A 657 -3.24 -25.64 -8.82
C PHE A 657 -2.32 -24.84 -9.73
N ILE A 658 -2.88 -24.15 -10.72
CA ILE A 658 -2.15 -23.22 -11.57
C ILE A 658 -2.88 -21.87 -11.64
N THR A 659 -2.20 -20.82 -11.16
CA THR A 659 -2.74 -19.45 -11.18
C THR A 659 -2.76 -18.87 -12.60
N GLU A 660 -3.46 -17.75 -12.82
CA GLU A 660 -3.44 -17.05 -14.11
C GLU A 660 -2.05 -16.51 -14.48
N ASN A 661 -1.21 -16.27 -13.48
CA ASN A 661 0.20 -15.88 -13.64
C ASN A 661 1.15 -17.08 -13.87
N ASN A 662 0.62 -18.27 -14.16
CA ASN A 662 1.37 -19.49 -14.46
C ASN A 662 2.21 -20.01 -13.29
N ILE A 663 1.82 -19.67 -12.06
CA ILE A 663 2.43 -20.19 -10.84
C ILE A 663 1.76 -21.52 -10.53
N VAL A 664 2.54 -22.59 -10.51
CA VAL A 664 2.05 -23.92 -10.16
C VAL A 664 2.24 -24.13 -8.67
N VAL A 665 1.15 -24.28 -7.94
CA VAL A 665 1.15 -24.51 -6.48
C VAL A 665 0.76 -25.95 -6.22
N TRP A 666 1.51 -26.67 -5.40
CA TRP A 666 1.14 -28.03 -5.01
C TRP A 666 1.41 -28.28 -3.54
N PHE A 667 0.81 -29.35 -3.05
CA PHE A 667 0.97 -29.83 -1.69
C PHE A 667 1.76 -31.14 -1.65
N ASP A 668 2.75 -31.23 -0.76
CA ASP A 668 3.47 -32.48 -0.45
C ASP A 668 3.82 -32.53 1.06
N GLN A 669 3.43 -33.62 1.74
CA GLN A 669 3.77 -33.91 3.15
C GLN A 669 3.73 -32.72 4.15
N ASN A 670 2.62 -31.99 4.21
CA ASN A 670 2.42 -30.82 5.09
C ASN A 670 3.21 -29.57 4.67
N GLN A 671 3.61 -29.48 3.40
CA GLN A 671 4.24 -28.29 2.83
C GLN A 671 3.53 -27.87 1.56
N VAL A 672 3.36 -26.56 1.41
CA VAL A 672 2.88 -25.95 0.17
C VAL A 672 4.08 -25.45 -0.61
N PHE A 673 4.18 -25.83 -1.87
CA PHE A 673 5.24 -25.42 -2.78
C PHE A 673 4.66 -24.60 -3.92
N ALA A 674 5.43 -23.65 -4.43
CA ALA A 674 5.13 -22.91 -5.65
C ALA A 674 6.28 -22.97 -6.64
N TYR A 675 5.97 -23.13 -7.91
CA TYR A 675 6.91 -23.03 -9.02
C TYR A 675 6.64 -21.77 -9.83
N THR A 676 7.64 -20.89 -9.90
CA THR A 676 7.60 -19.63 -10.67
C THR A 676 8.75 -19.64 -11.69
N GLY A 677 8.46 -20.00 -12.94
CA GLY A 677 9.36 -19.76 -14.08
C GLY A 677 10.80 -20.29 -13.94
N GLY A 678 11.00 -21.43 -13.25
CA GLY A 678 12.31 -22.08 -13.14
C GLY A 678 12.82 -22.29 -11.72
N SER A 679 12.12 -21.77 -10.71
CA SER A 679 12.47 -21.98 -9.29
C SER A 679 11.28 -22.54 -8.51
N ILE A 680 11.57 -23.47 -7.59
CA ILE A 680 10.63 -23.99 -6.60
C ILE A 680 10.85 -23.24 -5.29
N ARG A 681 9.78 -22.78 -4.67
CA ARG A 681 9.77 -22.15 -3.34
C ARG A 681 8.85 -22.93 -2.42
N THR A 682 9.26 -23.13 -1.18
CA THR A 682 8.37 -23.60 -0.10
C THR A 682 7.66 -22.37 0.47
N LEU A 683 6.33 -22.36 0.41
CA LEU A 683 5.50 -21.24 0.81
C LEU A 683 5.14 -21.28 2.30
N GLU A 684 4.87 -22.47 2.83
CA GLU A 684 4.45 -22.63 4.21
C GLU A 684 4.85 -24.01 4.76
N THR A 685 5.22 -24.04 6.05
CA THR A 685 5.50 -25.26 6.80
C THR A 685 4.50 -25.37 7.95
N GLY A 686 3.50 -26.24 7.82
CA GLY A 686 2.43 -26.42 8.81
C GLY A 686 1.47 -27.54 8.41
N TYR A 687 0.69 -28.08 9.37
CA TYR A 687 -0.29 -29.14 9.09
C TYR A 687 -1.43 -28.60 8.22
N VAL A 688 -1.23 -28.64 6.90
CA VAL A 688 -2.25 -28.38 5.88
C VAL A 688 -2.79 -29.74 5.43
N SER A 689 -4.10 -29.96 5.56
CA SER A 689 -4.72 -31.25 5.19
C SER A 689 -5.24 -31.26 3.75
N ARG A 690 -5.62 -30.09 3.22
CA ARG A 690 -6.18 -29.94 1.87
C ARG A 690 -6.13 -28.49 1.39
N LEU A 691 -5.83 -28.28 0.10
CA LEU A 691 -5.92 -26.98 -0.57
C LEU A 691 -7.26 -26.86 -1.33
N PHE A 692 -7.91 -25.69 -1.26
CA PHE A 692 -9.22 -25.43 -1.89
C PHE A 692 -9.18 -24.45 -3.07
N GLY A 693 -8.09 -23.71 -3.22
CA GLY A 693 -7.92 -22.75 -4.30
C GLY A 693 -6.79 -21.77 -4.03
N VAL A 694 -6.31 -21.16 -5.11
CA VAL A 694 -5.32 -20.08 -5.10
C VAL A 694 -5.84 -19.01 -6.05
N ASN A 695 -5.99 -17.77 -5.58
CA ASN A 695 -6.33 -16.64 -6.46
C ASN A 695 -5.07 -15.96 -7.02
N ASP A 696 -5.26 -14.97 -7.88
CA ASP A 696 -4.15 -14.23 -8.53
C ASP A 696 -3.27 -13.44 -7.56
N ASP A 697 -3.78 -13.11 -6.36
CA ASP A 697 -3.04 -12.49 -5.26
C ASP A 697 -2.27 -13.52 -4.41
N LEU A 698 -2.22 -14.79 -4.84
CA LEU A 698 -1.68 -15.93 -4.09
C LEU A 698 -2.26 -16.06 -2.67
N THR A 699 -3.54 -15.76 -2.55
CA THR A 699 -4.28 -16.12 -1.36
C THR A 699 -4.63 -17.60 -1.46
N VAL A 700 -4.07 -18.39 -0.56
CA VAL A 700 -4.29 -19.84 -0.49
C VAL A 700 -5.35 -20.10 0.57
N PHE A 701 -6.36 -20.88 0.20
CA PHE A 701 -7.35 -21.40 1.14
C PHE A 701 -7.05 -22.85 1.47
N PHE A 702 -6.91 -23.18 2.75
CA PHE A 702 -6.65 -24.54 3.19
C PHE A 702 -7.41 -24.93 4.46
N GLU A 703 -7.58 -26.23 4.67
CA GLU A 703 -8.05 -26.78 5.94
C GLU A 703 -6.85 -27.03 6.86
N ASP A 704 -6.90 -26.44 8.06
CA ASP A 704 -5.97 -26.78 9.13
C ASP A 704 -6.27 -28.18 9.73
N ALA A 705 -5.47 -28.60 10.70
CA ALA A 705 -5.65 -29.89 11.39
C ALA A 705 -7.00 -30.02 12.12
N ASP A 706 -7.68 -28.90 12.41
CA ASP A 706 -8.97 -28.83 13.09
C ASP A 706 -10.15 -28.67 12.11
N LEU A 707 -9.91 -28.78 10.79
CA LEU A 707 -10.88 -28.61 9.71
C LEU A 707 -11.47 -27.19 9.62
N ASN A 708 -10.72 -26.18 10.07
CA ASN A 708 -11.09 -24.78 9.83
C ASN A 708 -10.55 -24.35 8.46
N LEU A 709 -11.38 -23.63 7.70
CA LEU A 709 -10.95 -22.95 6.49
C LEU A 709 -10.09 -21.74 6.90
N VAL A 710 -8.79 -21.78 6.57
CA VAL A 710 -7.82 -20.71 6.82
C VAL A 710 -7.46 -20.02 5.51
N GLU A 711 -7.45 -18.70 5.52
CA GLU A 711 -7.01 -17.84 4.43
C GLU A 711 -5.57 -17.38 4.71
N ALA A 712 -4.61 -17.75 3.86
CA ALA A 712 -3.24 -17.30 3.94
C ALA A 712 -2.88 -16.46 2.71
N LYS A 713 -2.57 -15.18 2.92
CA LYS A 713 -2.13 -14.27 1.86
C LYS A 713 -0.62 -14.38 1.67
N ILE A 714 -0.18 -14.86 0.51
CA ILE A 714 1.24 -15.06 0.24
C ILE A 714 1.78 -13.87 -0.54
N SER A 715 2.67 -13.08 0.08
CA SER A 715 3.42 -12.05 -0.64
C SER A 715 4.71 -12.64 -1.23
N LEU A 716 4.87 -12.55 -2.55
CA LEU A 716 6.08 -13.01 -3.26
C LEU A 716 7.26 -12.02 -3.20
N THR A 717 7.18 -10.99 -2.36
CA THR A 717 8.32 -10.11 -2.10
C THR A 717 9.36 -10.86 -1.27
N SER A 718 10.61 -10.84 -1.73
CA SER A 718 11.81 -11.51 -1.17
C SER A 718 11.72 -11.88 0.31
N ASP A 719 11.86 -13.18 0.58
CA ASP A 719 12.10 -13.87 1.86
C ASP A 719 12.43 -12.97 3.06
N TYR A 720 11.44 -12.39 3.74
CA TYR A 720 11.58 -11.94 5.13
C TYR A 720 10.21 -11.79 5.79
N SER A 721 9.63 -12.91 6.23
CA SER A 721 8.54 -12.89 7.21
C SER A 721 9.13 -12.48 8.56
N ALA A 722 8.86 -11.24 8.99
CA ALA A 722 9.22 -10.79 10.33
C ALA A 722 8.52 -11.67 11.40
N PRO A 723 9.19 -12.04 12.49
CA PRO A 723 8.55 -12.71 13.61
C PRO A 723 7.46 -11.79 14.22
N PRO A 724 6.32 -12.35 14.66
CA PRO A 724 5.19 -11.61 15.25
C PRO A 724 5.53 -10.78 16.51
N ASP A 725 6.71 -10.97 17.11
CA ASP A 725 7.02 -10.52 18.48
C ASP A 725 7.51 -9.05 18.59
N ALA A 726 7.62 -8.32 17.48
CA ALA A 726 8.17 -6.95 17.51
C ALA A 726 7.14 -5.86 17.87
N CYS A 727 5.84 -6.15 17.86
CA CYS A 727 4.81 -5.17 18.17
C CYS A 727 4.31 -5.33 19.63
N PRO A 728 4.51 -4.33 20.51
CA PRO A 728 3.95 -4.37 21.86
C PRO A 728 2.42 -4.51 21.82
N SER A 729 1.85 -5.29 22.73
CA SER A 729 0.41 -5.62 22.74
C SER A 729 -0.53 -4.41 22.96
N ASP A 730 0.01 -3.25 23.30
CA ASP A 730 -0.69 -1.97 23.50
C ASP A 730 -0.42 -0.94 22.39
N SER A 731 0.22 -1.37 21.29
CA SER A 731 0.70 -0.49 20.22
C SER A 731 0.16 -0.93 18.86
N THR A 732 -0.06 0.05 17.97
CA THR A 732 -0.24 -0.18 16.54
C THR A 732 1.12 -0.03 15.85
N CYS A 733 1.44 -0.94 14.94
CA CYS A 733 2.71 -0.95 14.22
C CYS A 733 2.50 -0.71 12.73
N SER A 734 3.34 0.12 12.12
CA SER A 734 3.46 0.25 10.67
C SER A 734 4.82 -0.23 10.22
N TYR A 735 4.90 -0.77 9.02
CA TYR A 735 6.10 -1.37 8.46
C TYR A 735 6.44 -0.75 7.09
N TYR A 736 7.73 -0.70 6.76
CA TYR A 736 8.21 -0.40 5.42
C TYR A 736 7.88 -1.56 4.45
N ALA A 737 7.91 -1.29 3.14
CA ALA A 737 7.61 -2.29 2.10
C ALA A 737 8.52 -3.54 2.15
N ASN A 738 9.70 -3.40 2.76
CA ASN A 738 10.66 -4.48 3.01
C ASN A 738 10.37 -5.28 4.31
N GLY A 739 9.22 -5.04 4.98
CA GLY A 739 8.79 -5.76 6.17
C GLY A 739 9.36 -5.23 7.50
N ARG A 740 10.13 -4.13 7.49
CA ARG A 740 10.79 -3.60 8.70
C ARG A 740 9.89 -2.64 9.47
N LEU A 741 10.01 -2.63 10.80
CA LEU A 741 9.23 -1.75 11.65
C LEU A 741 9.54 -0.28 11.34
N LYS A 742 8.53 0.46 10.86
CA LYS A 742 8.59 1.89 10.57
C LYS A 742 8.19 2.73 11.77
N ARG A 743 7.09 2.36 12.44
CA ARG A 743 6.56 3.13 13.56
C ARG A 743 5.78 2.25 14.52
N THR A 744 5.90 2.51 15.82
CA THR A 744 4.99 2.04 16.86
C THR A 744 4.20 3.22 17.40
N THR A 745 2.88 3.08 17.59
CA THR A 745 2.02 4.12 18.15
C THR A 745 1.15 3.51 19.26
N GLN A 746 1.29 4.02 20.48
CA GLN A 746 0.51 3.59 21.65
C GLN A 746 -0.85 4.32 21.69
N SER A 747 -1.81 3.73 22.42
CA SER A 747 -3.14 4.34 22.66
C SER A 747 -3.08 5.71 23.35
N SER A 748 -1.97 6.05 24.01
CA SER A 748 -1.70 7.37 24.60
C SER A 748 -1.36 8.47 23.59
N GLY A 749 -1.17 8.11 22.31
CA GLY A 749 -0.63 9.02 21.28
C GLY A 749 0.90 9.06 21.25
N ALA A 750 1.58 8.41 22.20
CA ALA A 750 3.03 8.26 22.17
C ALA A 750 3.45 7.38 20.97
N PHE A 751 4.54 7.73 20.31
CA PHE A 751 5.05 6.95 19.18
C PHE A 751 6.57 6.89 19.14
N THR A 752 7.09 5.84 18.51
CA THR A 752 8.51 5.74 18.11
C THR A 752 8.58 5.48 16.62
N GLU A 753 9.36 6.29 15.91
CA GLU A 753 9.61 6.14 14.48
C GLU A 753 11.05 5.67 14.25
N TYR A 754 11.22 4.88 13.19
CA TYR A 754 12.48 4.28 12.78
C TYR A 754 12.78 4.62 11.32
N ARG A 755 14.04 4.87 10.96
CA ARG A 755 14.44 5.11 9.56
C ARG A 755 14.61 3.82 8.77
N ASP A 756 14.25 3.86 7.48
CA ASP A 756 14.47 2.77 6.50
C ASP A 756 15.92 2.74 6.03
N GLU A 757 16.82 2.32 6.92
CA GLU A 757 18.22 2.11 6.57
C GLU A 757 18.54 0.61 6.63
N LEU A 758 19.27 0.10 5.63
CA LEU A 758 19.72 -1.29 5.55
C LEU A 758 20.62 -1.64 6.74
N PHE A 759 20.02 -2.11 7.83
CA PHE A 759 20.73 -2.67 8.96
C PHE A 759 20.52 -4.19 9.02
N TYR A 760 21.62 -4.93 9.05
CA TYR A 760 21.65 -6.35 8.75
C TYR A 760 21.39 -7.20 10.00
N GLY A 761 20.17 -7.75 10.12
CA GLY A 761 19.90 -8.95 10.92
C GLY A 761 18.87 -8.79 12.05
N ILE A 762 18.48 -7.57 12.42
CA ILE A 762 17.46 -7.30 13.43
C ILE A 762 16.36 -6.44 12.80
N ASN A 763 15.09 -6.84 12.94
CA ASN A 763 13.93 -6.29 12.22
C ASN A 763 13.50 -4.86 12.63
N ILE A 764 14.42 -4.06 13.19
CA ILE A 764 14.14 -2.74 13.73
C ILE A 764 15.16 -1.77 13.14
N GLY A 765 14.69 -0.71 12.46
CA GLY A 765 15.56 0.36 11.97
C GLY A 765 16.16 1.17 13.13
N ARG A 766 17.01 2.15 12.84
CA ARG A 766 17.50 3.09 13.87
C ARG A 766 16.36 3.98 14.34
N LYS A 767 16.19 4.14 15.65
CA LYS A 767 15.21 5.07 16.23
C LYS A 767 15.50 6.48 15.72
N SER A 768 14.58 7.10 15.02
CA SER A 768 14.75 8.47 14.53
C SER A 768 14.03 9.47 15.42
N ILE A 769 12.83 9.11 15.88
CA ILE A 769 11.94 10.01 16.63
C ILE A 769 11.23 9.24 17.74
N GLU A 770 11.10 9.86 18.91
CA GLU A 770 10.23 9.42 19.99
C GLU A 770 9.33 10.60 20.41
N SER A 771 8.02 10.38 20.52
CA SER A 771 7.11 11.34 21.16
C SER A 771 6.33 10.65 22.27
N ASP A 772 6.09 11.39 23.35
CA ASP A 772 5.31 10.91 24.49
C ASP A 772 3.80 11.24 24.37
N GLY A 773 3.37 11.83 23.26
CA GLY A 773 1.98 12.26 23.05
C GLY A 773 1.59 13.56 23.77
N SER A 774 2.48 14.16 24.56
CA SER A 774 2.24 15.43 25.28
C SER A 774 2.65 16.68 24.48
N GLY A 775 3.07 16.50 23.23
CA GLY A 775 3.71 17.54 22.41
C GLY A 775 5.22 17.66 22.63
N THR A 776 5.83 16.78 23.45
CA THR A 776 7.29 16.63 23.52
C THR A 776 7.74 15.60 22.48
N GLU A 777 8.78 15.94 21.72
CA GLU A 777 9.37 15.10 20.69
C GLU A 777 10.88 15.04 20.88
N ILE A 778 11.46 13.85 20.80
CA ILE A 778 12.89 13.59 20.89
C ILE A 778 13.35 13.09 19.53
N ARG A 779 14.35 13.75 18.94
CA ARG A 779 14.97 13.31 17.68
C ARG A 779 16.38 12.80 17.93
N PHE A 780 16.74 11.69 17.29
CA PHE A 780 18.09 11.14 17.29
C PHE A 780 18.72 11.44 15.93
N THR A 781 19.65 12.40 15.89
CA THR A 781 20.13 12.97 14.62
C THR A 781 21.50 12.47 14.19
N GLN A 782 22.30 11.89 15.11
CA GLN A 782 23.62 11.32 14.80
C GLN A 782 23.97 10.15 15.73
N TYR A 783 24.85 9.26 15.28
CA TYR A 783 25.35 8.08 16.01
C TYR A 783 26.89 7.96 15.92
N TRP A 784 27.53 7.31 16.89
CA TRP A 784 28.97 7.00 16.92
C TRP A 784 29.23 5.60 16.34
N GLY A 785 29.33 5.47 15.02
CA GLY A 785 29.83 4.24 14.41
C GLY A 785 29.35 4.00 12.98
N ASP A 786 30.31 3.74 12.10
CA ASP A 786 30.14 2.84 10.97
C ASP A 786 30.37 1.41 11.48
N PHE A 787 29.52 0.48 11.04
CA PHE A 787 29.54 -0.92 11.43
C PHE A 787 30.92 -1.57 11.24
N ASP A 788 31.46 -2.22 12.29
CA ASP A 788 32.63 -3.09 12.17
C ASP A 788 32.16 -4.54 11.91
N PRO A 789 32.30 -5.06 10.68
CA PRO A 789 31.84 -6.41 10.33
C PRO A 789 32.55 -7.52 11.09
N ALA A 790 33.69 -7.25 11.75
CA ALA A 790 34.46 -8.26 12.47
C ALA A 790 33.92 -8.55 13.88
N THR A 791 33.21 -7.60 14.51
CA THR A 791 32.87 -7.70 15.94
C THR A 791 31.40 -7.99 16.22
N GLN A 792 30.49 -7.78 15.26
CA GLN A 792 29.03 -7.89 15.45
C GLN A 792 28.51 -7.10 16.67
N ASP A 793 29.25 -6.07 17.12
CA ASP A 793 28.89 -5.31 18.31
C ASP A 793 28.08 -4.07 17.90
N ASP A 794 26.77 -4.28 17.77
CA ASP A 794 25.75 -3.27 17.41
C ASP A 794 25.40 -2.36 18.60
N SER A 795 26.40 -1.71 19.18
CA SER A 795 26.13 -0.61 20.10
C SER A 795 25.84 0.65 19.28
N ASP A 796 24.57 0.82 18.86
CA ASP A 796 24.04 2.08 18.33
C ASP A 796 24.14 3.17 19.42
N ILE A 797 25.33 3.75 19.55
CA ILE A 797 25.63 4.76 20.54
C ILE A 797 25.19 6.10 19.96
N VAL A 798 24.09 6.65 20.49
CA VAL A 798 23.57 7.97 20.12
C VAL A 798 24.67 9.02 20.30
N LYS A 799 24.93 9.81 19.27
CA LYS A 799 25.86 10.93 19.29
C LYS A 799 25.16 12.26 19.55
N VAL A 800 24.01 12.49 18.92
CA VAL A 800 23.20 13.71 19.11
C VAL A 800 21.75 13.36 19.38
N LYS A 801 21.22 13.94 20.46
CA LYS A 801 19.81 13.87 20.87
C LYS A 801 19.24 15.28 20.96
N GLU A 802 18.16 15.54 20.25
CA GLU A 802 17.44 16.82 20.25
C GLU A 802 16.08 16.63 20.92
N THR A 803 15.64 17.60 21.71
CA THR A 803 14.32 17.62 22.35
C THR A 803 13.56 18.85 21.89
N TYR A 804 12.36 18.63 21.39
CA TYR A 804 11.42 19.61 20.91
C TYR A 804 10.19 19.63 21.81
N VAL A 805 9.61 20.81 22.04
CA VAL A 805 8.35 20.99 22.77
C VAL A 805 7.43 21.83 21.89
N SER A 806 6.27 21.28 21.52
CA SER A 806 5.32 21.91 20.59
C SER A 806 5.98 22.31 19.25
N GLY A 807 6.91 21.48 18.76
CA GLY A 807 7.62 21.70 17.50
C GLY A 807 8.86 22.60 17.59
N GLU A 808 9.13 23.24 18.72
CA GLU A 808 10.29 24.13 18.90
C GLU A 808 11.44 23.38 19.61
N LEU A 809 12.66 23.49 19.08
CA LEU A 809 13.87 22.89 19.69
C LEU A 809 14.14 23.58 21.04
N VAL A 810 14.18 22.82 22.13
CA VAL A 810 14.43 23.35 23.49
C VAL A 810 15.75 22.86 24.08
N ARG A 811 16.26 21.72 23.61
CA ARG A 811 17.49 21.12 24.14
C ARG A 811 18.18 20.24 23.10
N LYS A 812 19.51 20.27 23.09
CA LYS A 812 20.37 19.39 22.31
C LYS A 812 21.49 18.84 23.20
N ASP A 813 21.55 17.53 23.34
CA ASP A 813 22.62 16.83 24.04
C ASP A 813 23.53 16.13 23.02
N THR A 814 24.84 16.34 23.13
CA THR A 814 25.86 15.60 22.37
C THR A 814 26.57 14.66 23.33
N TYR A 815 26.73 13.40 22.96
CA TYR A 815 27.36 12.37 23.77
C TYR A 815 28.75 12.03 23.24
N ASN A 816 29.63 11.53 24.09
CA ASN A 816 30.85 10.83 23.71
C ASN A 816 30.53 9.36 23.37
N GLN A 817 31.50 8.63 22.82
CA GLN A 817 31.32 7.21 22.47
C GLN A 817 31.04 6.31 23.69
N ASP A 818 31.38 6.73 24.90
CA ASP A 818 31.06 6.02 26.16
C ASP A 818 29.66 6.38 26.72
N GLN A 819 28.82 7.07 25.94
CA GLN A 819 27.51 7.62 26.33
C GLN A 819 27.53 8.65 27.47
N SER A 820 28.71 9.15 27.87
CA SER A 820 28.76 10.35 28.71
C SER A 820 28.35 11.58 27.90
N ILE A 821 27.64 12.53 28.51
CA ILE A 821 27.32 13.80 27.85
C ILE A 821 28.63 14.57 27.63
N SER A 822 28.88 14.95 26.38
CA SER A 822 29.97 15.83 25.96
C SER A 822 29.55 17.29 26.09
N THR A 823 28.41 17.65 25.50
CA THR A 823 27.84 18.99 25.57
C THR A 823 26.32 18.96 25.73
N THR A 824 25.77 19.98 26.40
CA THR A 824 24.32 20.24 26.45
C THR A 824 24.06 21.68 26.07
N GLU A 825 23.20 21.90 25.08
CA GLU A 825 22.72 23.21 24.68
C GLU A 825 21.22 23.30 24.97
N THR A 826 20.78 24.43 25.51
CA THR A 826 19.34 24.76 25.61
C THR A 826 19.02 25.95 24.75
N TYR A 827 17.76 26.11 24.38
CA TYR A 827 17.31 27.10 23.41
C TYR A 827 16.10 27.89 23.92
N PHE A 828 16.00 29.15 23.52
CA PHE A 828 14.81 29.96 23.76
C PHE A 828 13.70 29.52 22.80
N THR A 829 12.58 29.07 23.35
CA THR A 829 11.42 28.58 22.58
C THR A 829 10.98 29.57 21.47
N PRO A 830 10.74 30.88 21.74
CA PRO A 830 10.23 31.79 20.72
C PRO A 830 11.18 32.09 19.55
N SER A 831 12.48 31.90 19.72
CA SER A 831 13.48 32.35 18.74
C SER A 831 14.38 31.24 18.20
N GLY A 832 14.43 30.08 18.85
CA GLY A 832 15.35 28.99 18.53
C GLY A 832 16.82 29.32 18.79
N ARG A 833 17.14 30.44 19.46
CA ARG A 833 18.53 30.83 19.78
C ARG A 833 19.03 30.10 21.01
N THR A 834 20.32 29.81 21.05
CA THR A 834 20.97 29.19 22.23
C THR A 834 20.76 30.05 23.48
N ALA A 835 20.26 29.45 24.55
CA ALA A 835 20.03 30.05 25.86
C ALA A 835 21.15 29.69 26.84
N THR A 836 21.59 28.43 26.86
CA THR A 836 22.77 27.99 27.59
C THR A 836 23.56 26.95 26.80
N SER A 837 24.88 26.87 27.01
CA SER A 837 25.72 25.78 26.49
C SER A 837 26.68 25.29 27.57
N PHE A 838 26.66 24.01 27.87
CA PHE A 838 27.50 23.34 28.84
C PHE A 838 28.48 22.39 28.13
N ASP A 839 29.76 22.46 28.49
CA ASP A 839 30.81 21.54 28.06
C ASP A 839 31.27 20.72 29.26
N ALA A 840 30.96 19.42 29.22
CA ALA A 840 31.25 18.50 30.31
C ALA A 840 32.75 18.24 30.50
N SER A 841 33.56 18.37 29.43
CA SER A 841 35.00 18.13 29.48
C SER A 841 35.74 19.21 30.27
N THR A 842 35.22 20.45 30.23
CA THR A 842 35.79 21.60 30.94
C THR A 842 34.98 22.01 32.17
N GLY A 843 33.74 21.51 32.31
CA GLY A 843 32.78 21.96 33.31
C GLY A 843 32.32 23.41 33.09
N ILE A 844 32.53 23.96 31.89
CA ILE A 844 32.22 25.36 31.58
C ILE A 844 30.77 25.46 31.11
N THR A 845 30.03 26.43 31.63
CA THR A 845 28.69 26.81 31.16
C THR A 845 28.71 28.24 30.61
N PHE A 846 28.12 28.45 29.44
CA PHE A 846 27.85 29.79 28.91
C PHE A 846 26.34 30.07 29.00
N ASP A 847 25.99 31.27 29.47
CA ASP A 847 24.62 31.78 29.47
C ASP A 847 24.50 32.88 28.41
N TYR A 848 23.41 32.84 27.64
CA TYR A 848 23.14 33.73 26.54
C TYR A 848 21.88 34.55 26.79
N ILE A 849 21.75 35.69 26.12
CA ILE A 849 20.51 36.45 26.02
C ILE A 849 19.89 36.26 24.63
N ASP A 850 18.56 36.26 24.56
CA ASP A 850 17.78 36.10 23.32
C ASP A 850 17.82 37.37 22.45
N GLU A 851 19.01 37.71 21.97
CA GLU A 851 19.27 38.79 21.02
C GLU A 851 20.08 38.23 19.86
N ASP A 852 19.61 38.45 18.63
CA ASP A 852 20.32 38.09 17.40
C ASP A 852 21.48 39.04 17.11
N PHE A 853 22.52 38.91 17.91
CA PHE A 853 23.64 39.80 17.77
C PHE A 853 24.42 39.46 16.49
N ASN A 854 24.50 40.42 15.56
CA ASN A 854 25.12 40.29 14.24
C ASN A 854 24.48 39.26 13.27
N ASN A 855 23.18 38.97 13.38
CA ASN A 855 22.47 38.02 12.51
C ASN A 855 23.15 36.63 12.43
N THR A 856 23.79 36.21 13.52
CA THR A 856 24.49 34.91 13.56
C THR A 856 23.53 33.77 13.90
N GLY A 857 22.30 34.07 14.31
CA GLY A 857 21.33 33.08 14.79
C GLY A 857 21.67 32.50 16.17
N GLN A 858 22.76 32.94 16.79
CA GLN A 858 23.14 32.56 18.16
C GLN A 858 22.75 33.67 19.13
N GLY A 859 22.37 33.28 20.36
CA GLY A 859 22.20 34.26 21.44
C GLY A 859 23.52 34.96 21.74
N ARG A 860 23.47 36.13 22.37
CA ARG A 860 24.68 36.84 22.79
C ARG A 860 25.14 36.34 24.15
N VAL A 861 26.40 35.93 24.28
CA VAL A 861 26.97 35.48 25.57
C VAL A 861 26.88 36.62 26.60
N THR A 862 26.41 36.32 27.81
CA THR A 862 26.37 37.29 28.93
C THR A 862 27.14 36.79 30.13
N LYS A 863 27.33 35.47 30.26
CA LYS A 863 28.07 34.88 31.38
C LYS A 863 28.78 33.60 30.95
N LYS A 864 29.97 33.37 31.51
CA LYS A 864 30.75 32.12 31.41
C LYS A 864 31.08 31.66 32.82
N THR A 865 30.55 30.52 33.25
CA THR A 865 30.79 29.90 34.56
C THR A 865 31.76 28.73 34.40
N TYR A 866 32.76 28.63 35.27
CA TYR A 866 33.73 27.54 35.30
C TYR A 866 33.26 26.41 36.23
N GLY A 867 33.87 25.23 36.12
CA GLY A 867 33.51 24.05 36.93
C GLY A 867 33.73 24.22 38.44
N ASP A 868 34.52 25.21 38.88
CA ASP A 868 34.70 25.57 40.30
C ASP A 868 33.63 26.57 40.81
N GLY A 869 32.71 26.99 39.96
CA GLY A 869 31.66 27.97 40.25
C GLY A 869 32.06 29.43 40.04
N SER A 870 33.35 29.73 39.83
CA SER A 870 33.79 31.08 39.43
C SER A 870 33.20 31.45 38.07
N TYR A 871 33.03 32.75 37.79
CA TYR A 871 32.38 33.15 36.54
C TYR A 871 32.84 34.51 36.01
N ILE A 872 32.66 34.69 34.71
CA ILE A 872 32.90 35.92 33.97
C ILE A 872 31.56 36.43 33.46
N THR A 873 31.29 37.73 33.59
CA THR A 873 30.15 38.37 32.92
C THR A 873 30.63 39.31 31.82
N TYR A 874 29.86 39.39 30.74
CA TYR A 874 30.12 40.22 29.58
C TYR A 874 28.98 41.23 29.41
N THR A 875 29.31 42.52 29.36
CA THR A 875 28.30 43.60 29.29
C THR A 875 28.73 44.71 28.33
N GLU A 876 27.75 45.45 27.80
CA GLU A 876 27.93 46.57 26.84
C GLU A 876 28.73 46.16 25.59
N TYR A 877 28.18 45.29 24.75
CA TYR A 877 28.81 44.96 23.47
C TYR A 877 28.80 46.15 22.51
N PHE A 878 29.85 46.30 21.69
CA PHE A 878 29.89 47.30 20.61
C PHE A 878 28.94 46.88 19.49
N SER A 879 28.13 47.80 18.95
CA SER A 879 26.96 47.53 18.08
C SER A 879 27.15 46.58 16.89
N ASP A 880 28.38 46.42 16.41
CA ASP A 880 28.72 45.65 15.21
C ASP A 880 29.80 44.59 15.48
N SER A 881 30.06 44.25 16.75
CA SER A 881 31.17 43.38 17.14
C SER A 881 30.79 42.44 18.29
N LEU A 882 31.28 41.19 18.22
CA LEU A 882 31.20 40.23 19.33
C LEU A 882 32.14 40.62 20.50
N GLN A 883 32.78 41.78 20.44
CA GLN A 883 33.62 42.32 21.50
C GLN A 883 32.77 42.97 22.61
N PRO A 884 32.76 42.42 23.83
CA PRO A 884 32.18 43.11 24.98
C PRO A 884 33.08 44.28 25.40
N ARG A 885 32.48 45.41 25.78
CA ARG A 885 33.22 46.53 26.37
C ARG A 885 33.69 46.19 27.78
N TRP A 886 32.86 45.53 28.59
CA TRP A 886 33.20 45.19 29.97
C TRP A 886 33.22 43.68 30.20
N ILE A 887 34.34 43.21 30.78
CA ILE A 887 34.52 41.85 31.25
C ILE A 887 34.80 41.87 32.74
N ARG A 888 33.96 41.22 33.55
CA ARG A 888 34.10 41.14 35.02
C ARG A 888 34.29 39.68 35.45
N GLU A 889 35.33 39.40 36.22
CA GLU A 889 35.68 38.08 36.75
C GLU A 889 35.27 38.01 38.24
N TYR A 890 34.57 36.95 38.65
CA TYR A 890 34.03 36.74 40.01
C TYR A 890 34.45 35.40 40.59
N THR A 891 34.55 35.31 41.92
CA THR A 891 34.64 34.02 42.64
C THR A 891 33.31 33.28 42.61
N ALA A 892 33.29 32.01 43.05
CA ALA A 892 32.07 31.22 43.17
C ALA A 892 31.02 31.82 44.14
N GLU A 893 31.48 32.59 45.14
CA GLU A 893 30.63 33.33 46.08
C GLU A 893 30.12 34.68 45.52
N GLY A 894 30.46 35.01 44.27
CA GLY A 894 30.07 36.26 43.61
C GLY A 894 30.91 37.48 44.00
N ILE A 895 32.12 37.27 44.55
CA ILE A 895 33.04 38.38 44.87
C ILE A 895 33.77 38.80 43.58
N LEU A 896 33.68 40.07 43.20
CA LEU A 896 34.39 40.61 42.05
C LEU A 896 35.90 40.53 42.29
N ILE A 897 36.63 39.87 41.40
CA ILE A 897 38.09 39.71 41.39
C ILE A 897 38.74 40.81 40.52
N ARG A 898 38.13 41.07 39.36
CA ARG A 898 38.70 41.97 38.36
C ARG A 898 37.64 42.49 37.40
N GLU A 899 37.81 43.72 36.95
CA GLU A 899 37.04 44.33 35.87
C GLU A 899 37.99 44.89 34.79
N LYS A 900 37.68 44.61 33.51
CA LYS A 900 38.45 45.06 32.35
C LYS A 900 37.53 45.80 31.38
N GLU A 901 38.00 46.94 30.87
CA GLU A 901 37.37 47.66 29.75
C GLU A 901 38.14 47.39 28.46
N TYR A 902 37.42 47.20 27.35
CA TYR A 902 37.97 47.01 26.00
C TYR A 902 37.40 48.05 25.03
N ASP A 903 38.17 48.40 24.00
CA ASP A 903 37.70 49.16 22.84
C ASP A 903 37.01 48.24 21.81
N SER A 904 36.48 48.84 20.74
CA SER A 904 35.79 48.15 19.64
C SER A 904 36.67 47.15 18.90
N GLU A 905 37.98 47.38 18.88
CA GLU A 905 39.00 46.54 18.26
C GLU A 905 39.46 45.39 19.19
N GLY A 906 38.98 45.35 20.43
CA GLY A 906 39.34 44.33 21.42
C GLY A 906 40.65 44.62 22.16
N ASN A 907 41.19 45.83 22.08
CA ASN A 907 42.31 46.25 22.91
C ASN A 907 41.80 46.63 24.30
N GLN A 908 42.51 46.17 25.34
CA GLN A 908 42.18 46.51 26.72
C GLN A 908 42.53 47.97 27.01
N ILE A 909 41.55 48.76 27.44
CA ILE A 909 41.72 50.19 27.80
C ILE A 909 42.04 50.35 29.28
N ILE A 910 41.30 49.68 30.17
CA ILE A 910 41.38 49.87 31.62
C ILE A 910 41.39 48.52 32.36
N HIS A 911 42.09 48.49 33.51
CA HIS A 911 42.17 47.33 34.40
C HIS A 911 41.94 47.75 35.85
N TYR A 912 40.83 47.34 36.45
CA TYR A 912 40.57 47.51 37.87
C TYR A 912 40.78 46.18 38.59
N ASN A 913 41.82 46.08 39.41
CA ASN A 913 41.93 44.99 40.39
C ASN A 913 41.16 45.41 41.64
N SER A 914 40.15 44.65 42.03
CA SER A 914 39.54 44.78 43.36
C SER A 914 40.53 44.21 44.37
N LEU A 915 41.55 45.00 44.72
CA LEU A 915 42.34 44.78 45.93
C LEU A 915 41.42 45.03 47.13
N LEU A 916 40.55 44.06 47.42
CA LEU A 916 40.07 43.88 48.78
C LEU A 916 41.24 43.29 49.56
N THR A 917 42.19 44.15 49.90
CA THR A 917 43.17 43.90 50.95
C THR A 917 42.35 43.77 52.24
N LEU A 918 41.83 42.56 52.52
CA LEU A 918 41.43 42.21 53.86
C LEU A 918 42.73 42.27 54.67
N PHE A 919 42.98 43.42 55.31
CA PHE A 919 43.87 43.48 56.46
C PHE A 919 43.23 42.62 57.53
N GLU A 920 43.45 41.31 57.44
CA GLU A 920 43.26 40.39 58.55
C GLU A 920 44.28 40.81 59.61
N THR A 921 43.85 41.73 60.47
CA THR A 921 44.60 42.12 61.65
C THR A 921 44.56 40.88 62.55
N GLN A 922 45.56 40.01 62.43
CA GLN A 922 45.83 39.03 63.47
C GLN A 922 46.09 39.80 64.76
N ALA A 923 45.07 39.90 65.60
CA ALA A 923 45.27 40.16 67.01
C ALA A 923 45.94 38.93 67.61
N ASP A 924 47.27 38.96 67.68
CA ASP A 924 48.05 38.16 68.61
C ASP A 924 47.54 38.46 70.03
N PRO A 925 47.00 37.48 70.79
CA PRO A 925 46.58 37.72 72.17
C PRO A 925 47.75 37.93 73.15
N ASN A 926 49.02 37.88 72.71
CA ASN A 926 50.16 37.75 73.61
C ASN A 926 51.32 38.75 73.45
N THR A 927 51.14 39.93 72.88
CA THR A 927 52.12 41.01 73.07
C THR A 927 51.49 42.38 73.28
N GLY A 928 51.78 42.96 74.45
CA GLY A 928 51.32 44.29 74.84
C GLY A 928 52.17 45.43 74.25
N MET A 929 51.51 46.56 74.12
CA MET A 929 51.99 47.93 73.84
C MET A 929 52.28 48.34 72.38
N PRO A 930 51.82 49.54 71.98
CA PRO A 930 51.93 50.05 70.61
C PRO A 930 53.25 50.79 70.39
N GLN A 931 53.85 50.65 69.21
CA GLN A 931 54.77 51.65 68.68
C GLN A 931 54.22 52.24 67.39
N SER A 932 54.04 53.56 67.46
CA SER A 932 53.80 54.46 66.34
C SER A 932 54.94 54.42 65.34
N HIS A 933 54.62 54.32 64.05
CA HIS A 933 55.41 55.03 63.05
C HIS A 933 54.50 55.61 61.96
N GLN A 934 54.59 56.94 61.86
CA GLN A 934 54.06 57.78 60.79
C GLN A 934 54.88 57.61 59.50
N GLY A 935 54.22 57.93 58.38
CA GLY A 935 54.85 58.32 57.10
C GLY A 935 54.94 57.14 56.11
N GLU A 936 54.55 57.26 54.85
CA GLU A 936 54.19 58.39 54.01
C GLU A 936 53.18 57.93 52.95
N SER A 937 52.22 58.79 52.66
CA SER A 937 51.35 58.70 51.50
C SER A 937 52.15 58.92 50.21
N SER A 938 52.14 57.95 49.32
CA SER A 938 52.31 58.21 47.89
C SER A 938 51.17 57.54 47.14
N SER A 939 50.39 58.41 46.50
CA SER A 939 49.32 58.12 45.57
C SER A 939 49.82 57.35 44.35
N LEU A 940 49.07 56.34 43.92
CA LEU A 940 49.02 55.95 42.52
C LEU A 940 47.58 55.58 42.13
N VAL A 941 47.22 56.15 41.00
CA VAL A 941 45.95 56.16 40.26
C VAL A 941 45.55 54.75 39.83
#